data_AF-A0A2V1ATG2-F1
#
_entry.id   AF-A0A2V1ATG2-F1
#
_cell.length_a   1.000
_cell.length_b   1.000
_cell.length_c   1.000
_cell.angle_alpha   90.00
_cell.angle_beta   90.00
_cell.angle_gamma   90.00
#
_symmetry.space_group_name_H-M   'P 1'
#
loop_
_entity.id
_entity.type
_entity.pdbx_description
1 polymer ?
#
loop_
_entity_poly.entity_id
_entity_poly.type
_entity_poly.pdbx_seq_one_letter_code
_entity_poly.pdbx_strand_id
1 'polypeptide(L)'
;MTSPDGVIAISNADLSPISEAYREHYTLIAITSTDPKHDCDSCRDLKKMFGSVSKAWFHDYMWSHYLYFATIDLADKSNKPVFDFLKLKTVPQVWLVPPSSVVAAHSTKERELDEDGNPIFGKYDMLLEPHASFDIPDADIKTQTFQLADWLARAIQKKIFLRQDNPKLKFAATFAITFSGILYIKKRGPAIVTGSINKGLIYKVLTITTLLAILGGYSFTTIQGIAFLAKDAHGKVMYISGSLHYQFGDEIVLVATHYFFLGATLVYMLYLGKYQVGPGKVIASEQARLVLTVVSATALYLLYSSLTSMVLEDANGAVKKPKFITEFFAQATKKPVKAKPMVKSASKPTVKSSDTAVTETKEVVTETVIDSKDVKDLSEELKQEPSSNGVPVDEKVDGSQSEYAEFLEEVGFNKEEWVSSLTEEQKQLLDLEIRTLHITWLAYLHKELTKPYFVKLKQYLQVQMGSKTVFPPPKSIYSWSHLTPLPDVKCLVLGQDPYHNFNQAHGLAFSVLEPTRPPPSLLNIYKTLKIDFPSFQIPDYKELSKQGRPGGGDLTKWAKRGVLMLNACLTVEAHKANSHANRGWEQFTEEVIRVAINYAKKDRAKGFVIMAWGSPAQKRVANFGTLLNSPEVPFLVLKTVHPSPLSASRGFFDSKVFKKCNEWLSENSLNPIDWGLLDGNSVTQ
;
A
#
# COMPACT_ATOMS: atom_id res chain seq x y z
N MET A 1 16.24 -28.63 -9.40
CA MET A 1 14.76 -28.57 -9.52
C MET A 1 14.30 -29.52 -10.62
N THR A 2 13.70 -30.66 -10.28
CA THR A 2 13.31 -31.72 -11.23
C THR A 2 11.89 -32.27 -11.02
N SER A 3 11.02 -31.59 -10.26
CA SER A 3 9.62 -32.03 -10.10
C SER A 3 8.70 -31.43 -11.18
N PRO A 4 7.85 -32.22 -11.88
CA PRO A 4 6.92 -31.75 -12.91
C PRO A 4 5.87 -30.73 -12.44
N ASP A 5 5.66 -30.63 -11.13
CA ASP A 5 4.69 -29.74 -10.48
C ASP A 5 5.34 -28.55 -9.76
N GLY A 6 6.69 -28.43 -9.79
CA GLY A 6 7.41 -27.34 -9.11
C GLY A 6 7.49 -27.48 -7.59
N VAL A 7 7.04 -28.60 -7.03
CA VAL A 7 7.08 -28.87 -5.58
C VAL A 7 8.33 -29.65 -5.21
N ILE A 8 9.05 -29.21 -4.17
CA ILE A 8 10.25 -29.85 -3.65
C ILE A 8 9.83 -30.91 -2.62
N ALA A 9 10.01 -32.18 -2.95
CA ALA A 9 9.80 -33.27 -2.00
C ALA A 9 11.03 -33.42 -1.09
N ILE A 10 10.83 -33.22 0.21
CA ILE A 10 11.87 -33.43 1.22
C ILE A 10 12.03 -34.93 1.49
N SER A 11 13.28 -35.38 1.52
CA SER A 11 13.67 -36.77 1.82
C SER A 11 14.87 -36.77 2.76
N ASN A 12 15.10 -37.87 3.47
CA ASN A 12 16.17 -38.04 4.47
C ASN A 12 16.14 -37.01 5.62
N ALA A 13 14.97 -36.42 5.87
CA ALA A 13 14.83 -35.28 6.77
C ALA A 13 15.81 -34.14 6.42
N ASP A 14 16.18 -33.97 5.15
CA ASP A 14 17.11 -32.93 4.72
C ASP A 14 16.35 -31.70 4.22
N LEU A 15 16.37 -30.63 5.01
CA LEU A 15 15.74 -29.36 4.67
C LEU A 15 16.67 -28.43 3.89
N SER A 16 17.94 -28.79 3.65
CA SER A 16 18.89 -27.94 2.91
C SER A 16 18.38 -27.39 1.58
N PRO A 17 17.50 -28.07 0.81
CA PRO A 17 16.98 -27.50 -0.45
C PRO A 17 16.04 -26.30 -0.27
N ILE A 18 15.55 -26.06 0.95
CA ILE A 18 14.58 -25.00 1.27
C ILE A 18 14.99 -24.17 2.49
N SER A 19 16.08 -24.57 3.16
CA SER A 19 16.62 -24.00 4.39
C SER A 19 18.02 -23.48 4.11
N GLU A 20 18.14 -22.15 4.07
CA GLU A 20 19.41 -21.43 4.00
C GLU A 20 19.48 -20.46 5.18
N ALA A 21 20.69 -20.03 5.55
CA ALA A 21 20.87 -19.09 6.67
C ALA A 21 20.18 -17.74 6.42
N TYR A 22 20.16 -17.29 5.16
CA TYR A 22 19.48 -16.08 4.73
C TYR A 22 18.57 -16.38 3.55
N ARG A 23 17.29 -16.69 3.82
CA ARG A 23 16.28 -16.89 2.78
C ARG A 23 15.62 -15.57 2.44
N GLU A 24 15.68 -15.17 1.17
CA GLU A 24 14.96 -13.99 0.64
C GLU A 24 13.58 -14.34 0.06
N HIS A 25 13.11 -15.57 0.30
CA HIS A 25 11.90 -16.12 -0.29
C HIS A 25 10.91 -16.65 0.75
N TYR A 26 9.65 -16.68 0.37
CA TYR A 26 8.64 -17.45 1.10
C TYR A 26 8.79 -18.94 0.80
N THR A 27 8.45 -19.78 1.78
CA THR A 27 8.34 -21.23 1.56
C THR A 27 7.00 -21.71 2.08
N LEU A 28 6.17 -22.25 1.18
CA LEU A 28 4.94 -22.95 1.56
C LEU A 28 5.25 -24.43 1.74
N ILE A 29 5.13 -24.91 2.98
CA ILE A 29 5.43 -26.27 3.41
C ILE A 29 4.11 -27.01 3.67
N ALA A 30 3.93 -28.15 3.01
CA ALA A 30 2.87 -29.10 3.33
C ALA A 30 3.45 -30.30 4.09
N ILE A 31 3.06 -30.46 5.35
CA ILE A 31 3.42 -31.62 6.19
C ILE A 31 2.25 -32.59 6.14
N THR A 32 2.48 -33.80 5.60
CA THR A 32 1.40 -34.71 5.23
C THR A 32 1.78 -36.17 5.47
N SER A 33 0.81 -37.06 5.25
CA SER A 33 1.03 -38.51 5.28
C SER A 33 0.18 -39.17 4.19
N THR A 34 0.81 -39.58 3.09
CA THR A 34 0.10 -40.28 2.01
C THR A 34 0.08 -41.80 2.14
N ASP A 35 0.67 -42.37 3.21
CA ASP A 35 0.64 -43.81 3.47
C ASP A 35 -0.82 -44.28 3.61
N PRO A 36 -1.28 -45.24 2.78
CA PRO A 36 -2.62 -45.81 2.89
C PRO A 36 -2.96 -46.36 4.28
N LYS A 37 -1.95 -46.77 5.07
CA LYS A 37 -2.14 -47.29 6.43
C LYS A 37 -2.56 -46.23 7.45
N HIS A 38 -2.35 -44.94 7.16
CA HIS A 38 -2.71 -43.83 8.03
C HIS A 38 -4.09 -43.23 7.70
N ASP A 39 -4.80 -43.78 6.71
CA ASP A 39 -6.18 -43.45 6.32
C ASP A 39 -6.52 -41.94 6.27
N CYS A 40 -5.66 -41.16 5.61
CA CYS A 40 -5.82 -39.71 5.49
C CYS A 40 -6.23 -39.30 4.07
N ASP A 41 -7.53 -39.19 3.81
CA ASP A 41 -8.06 -38.69 2.52
C ASP A 41 -7.64 -37.25 2.22
N SER A 42 -7.73 -36.37 3.23
CA SER A 42 -7.34 -34.96 3.12
C SER A 42 -5.85 -34.79 2.77
N CYS A 43 -4.98 -35.72 3.20
CA CYS A 43 -3.57 -35.74 2.85
C CYS A 43 -3.34 -36.01 1.35
N ARG A 44 -4.15 -36.90 0.75
CA ARG A 44 -4.08 -37.23 -0.68
C ARG A 44 -4.57 -36.07 -1.54
N ASP A 45 -5.63 -35.40 -1.10
CA ASP A 45 -6.19 -34.26 -1.83
C ASP A 45 -5.34 -33.00 -1.67
N LEU A 46 -4.72 -32.79 -0.51
CA LEU A 46 -3.74 -31.72 -0.31
C LEU A 46 -2.62 -31.81 -1.36
N LYS A 47 -2.08 -33.00 -1.64
CA LYS A 47 -1.04 -33.17 -2.67
C LYS A 47 -1.48 -32.66 -4.04
N LYS A 48 -2.73 -32.93 -4.45
CA LYS A 48 -3.27 -32.47 -5.74
C LYS A 48 -3.52 -30.96 -5.75
N MET A 49 -4.05 -30.42 -4.66
CA MET A 49 -4.27 -28.97 -4.49
C MET A 49 -2.94 -28.22 -4.57
N PHE A 50 -1.95 -28.65 -3.79
CA PHE A 50 -0.63 -28.02 -3.69
C PHE A 50 0.07 -27.97 -5.04
N GLY A 51 0.07 -29.08 -5.79
CA GLY A 51 0.63 -29.13 -7.14
C GLY A 51 -0.11 -28.22 -8.12
N SER A 52 -1.43 -28.05 -7.98
CA SER A 52 -2.22 -27.16 -8.84
C SER A 52 -1.88 -25.68 -8.59
N VAL A 53 -1.77 -25.29 -7.31
CA VAL A 53 -1.37 -23.93 -6.93
C VAL A 53 0.08 -23.64 -7.32
N SER A 54 0.98 -24.60 -7.12
CA SER A 54 2.40 -24.47 -7.50
C SER A 54 2.58 -24.30 -9.01
N LYS A 55 1.88 -25.11 -9.83
CA LYS A 55 1.87 -24.94 -11.29
C LYS A 55 1.32 -23.59 -11.73
N ALA A 56 0.23 -23.13 -11.12
CA ALA A 56 -0.33 -21.81 -11.41
C ALA A 56 0.68 -20.70 -11.09
N TRP A 57 1.34 -20.78 -9.93
CA TRP A 57 2.40 -19.85 -9.53
C TRP A 57 3.55 -19.79 -10.52
N PHE A 58 4.18 -20.92 -10.84
CA PHE A 58 5.34 -20.94 -11.74
C PHE A 58 4.98 -20.64 -13.19
N HIS A 59 3.71 -20.79 -13.58
CA HIS A 59 3.22 -20.28 -14.85
C HIS A 59 3.07 -18.76 -14.85
N ASP A 60 2.53 -18.17 -13.79
CA ASP A 60 2.31 -16.72 -13.70
C ASP A 60 3.61 -15.94 -13.43
N TYR A 61 4.55 -16.59 -12.74
CA TYR A 61 5.82 -16.02 -12.30
C TYR A 61 6.98 -16.94 -12.69
N MET A 62 7.17 -17.12 -14.00
CA MET A 62 8.23 -17.95 -14.57
C MET A 62 9.60 -17.51 -14.03
N TRP A 63 10.38 -18.47 -13.53
CA TRP A 63 11.70 -18.25 -12.89
C TRP A 63 11.70 -17.37 -11.64
N SER A 64 10.56 -17.20 -10.99
CA SER A 64 10.50 -16.48 -9.71
C SER A 64 11.15 -17.28 -8.59
N HIS A 65 12.11 -16.65 -7.93
CA HIS A 65 12.73 -17.14 -6.68
C HIS A 65 12.00 -16.63 -5.44
N TYR A 66 10.79 -16.06 -5.58
CA TYR A 66 10.08 -15.38 -4.49
C TYR A 66 9.28 -16.31 -3.58
N LEU A 67 8.81 -17.44 -4.10
CA LEU A 67 8.03 -18.44 -3.37
C LEU A 67 8.41 -19.83 -3.84
N TYR A 68 8.74 -20.70 -2.89
CA TYR A 68 8.98 -22.12 -3.10
C TYR A 68 7.89 -22.96 -2.43
N PHE A 69 7.66 -24.14 -2.98
CA PHE A 69 6.71 -25.12 -2.48
C PHE A 69 7.47 -26.36 -2.05
N ALA A 70 7.20 -26.85 -0.84
CA ALA A 70 7.85 -28.02 -0.30
C ALA A 70 6.85 -28.98 0.35
N THR A 71 7.13 -30.27 0.29
CA THR A 71 6.33 -31.31 0.94
C THR A 71 7.21 -32.18 1.83
N ILE A 72 6.75 -32.41 3.06
CA ILE A 72 7.35 -33.35 4.01
C ILE A 72 6.31 -34.45 4.26
N ASP A 73 6.53 -35.63 3.69
CA ASP A 73 5.58 -36.74 3.74
C ASP A 73 6.09 -37.86 4.66
N LEU A 74 5.26 -38.28 5.62
CA LEU A 74 5.56 -39.39 6.52
C LEU A 74 5.55 -40.75 5.80
N ALA A 75 4.94 -40.85 4.62
CA ALA A 75 5.04 -42.04 3.79
C ALA A 75 6.51 -42.35 3.42
N ASP A 76 7.35 -41.31 3.32
CA ASP A 76 8.80 -41.47 3.31
C ASP A 76 9.30 -41.60 4.75
N LYS A 77 9.61 -42.85 5.14
CA LYS A 77 10.09 -43.19 6.48
C LYS A 77 11.36 -42.44 6.88
N SER A 78 12.15 -41.97 5.92
CA SER A 78 13.37 -41.20 6.17
C SER A 78 13.09 -39.81 6.77
N ASN A 79 11.85 -39.31 6.65
CA ASN A 79 11.41 -38.05 7.24
C ASN A 79 10.94 -38.18 8.71
N LYS A 80 10.87 -39.40 9.27
CA LYS A 80 10.45 -39.62 10.67
C LYS A 80 11.12 -38.68 11.69
N PRO A 81 12.44 -38.38 11.60
CA PRO A 81 13.08 -37.44 12.54
C PRO A 81 12.45 -36.04 12.57
N VAL A 82 11.91 -35.54 11.45
CA VAL A 82 11.21 -34.24 11.41
C VAL A 82 9.92 -34.28 12.22
N PHE A 83 9.15 -35.36 12.10
CA PHE A 83 7.89 -35.53 12.83
C PHE A 83 8.13 -35.71 14.33
N ASP A 84 9.16 -36.47 14.70
CA ASP A 84 9.57 -36.64 16.10
C ASP A 84 10.01 -35.29 16.71
N PHE A 85 10.75 -34.47 15.95
CA PHE A 85 11.21 -33.15 16.37
C PHE A 85 10.04 -32.18 16.60
N LEU A 86 9.10 -32.10 15.65
CA LEU A 86 7.95 -31.20 15.75
C LEU A 86 6.88 -31.68 16.73
N LYS A 87 6.92 -32.95 17.16
CA LYS A 87 5.92 -33.58 18.04
C LYS A 87 4.48 -33.35 17.56
N LEU A 88 4.28 -33.35 16.23
CA LEU A 88 2.96 -33.11 15.64
C LEU A 88 1.99 -34.23 16.02
N LYS A 89 0.81 -33.85 16.49
CA LYS A 89 -0.27 -34.79 16.83
C LYS A 89 -1.21 -35.06 15.66
N THR A 90 -1.26 -34.15 14.67
CA THR A 90 -2.21 -34.19 13.56
C THR A 90 -1.54 -33.81 12.23
N VAL A 91 -2.02 -34.42 11.16
CA VAL A 91 -1.71 -34.11 9.75
C VAL A 91 -3.00 -34.16 8.93
N PRO A 92 -3.11 -33.43 7.80
CA PRO A 92 -2.08 -32.58 7.20
C PRO A 92 -1.99 -31.18 7.83
N GLN A 93 -0.83 -30.54 7.68
CA GLN A 93 -0.56 -29.15 8.09
C GLN A 93 0.00 -28.37 6.89
N VAL A 94 -0.42 -27.11 6.72
CA VAL A 94 0.08 -26.23 5.67
C VAL A 94 0.63 -24.96 6.31
N TRP A 95 1.94 -24.74 6.18
CA TRP A 95 2.65 -23.63 6.79
C TRP A 95 3.29 -22.74 5.72
N LEU A 96 3.10 -21.43 5.84
CA LEU A 96 3.80 -20.43 5.06
C LEU A 96 4.88 -19.79 5.93
N VAL A 97 6.13 -20.12 5.63
CA VAL A 97 7.30 -19.57 6.31
C VAL A 97 7.78 -18.32 5.53
N PRO A 98 7.88 -17.14 6.16
CA PRO A 98 8.34 -15.92 5.50
C PRO A 98 9.86 -15.93 5.27
N PRO A 99 10.43 -14.95 4.54
CA PRO A 99 11.88 -14.76 4.43
C PRO A 99 12.58 -14.65 5.80
N SER A 100 13.84 -15.08 5.88
CA SER A 100 14.61 -15.10 7.13
C SER A 100 14.75 -13.71 7.76
N SER A 101 14.76 -12.63 6.97
CA SER A 101 14.79 -11.25 7.49
C SER A 101 13.56 -10.88 8.32
N VAL A 102 12.40 -11.45 7.97
CA VAL A 102 11.14 -11.27 8.72
C VAL A 102 11.16 -12.11 9.99
N VAL A 103 11.68 -13.34 9.90
CA VAL A 103 11.85 -14.23 11.04
C VAL A 103 12.84 -13.68 12.05
N ALA A 104 13.98 -13.16 11.60
CA ALA A 104 15.01 -12.57 12.46
C ALA A 104 14.48 -11.36 13.25
N ALA A 105 13.57 -10.57 12.68
CA ALA A 105 12.91 -9.48 13.40
C ALA A 105 11.99 -9.95 14.54
N HIS A 106 11.58 -11.22 14.53
CA HIS A 106 10.69 -11.84 15.51
C HIS A 106 11.36 -12.93 16.37
N SER A 107 12.59 -13.33 16.06
CA SER A 107 13.33 -14.36 16.79
C SER A 107 14.09 -13.73 17.96
N THR A 108 13.81 -14.18 19.19
CA THR A 108 14.44 -13.71 20.43
C THR A 108 15.70 -14.49 20.81
N LYS A 109 16.13 -15.48 20.02
CA LYS A 109 17.31 -16.30 20.32
C LYS A 109 18.54 -15.80 19.58
N GLU A 110 19.57 -15.42 20.33
CA GLU A 110 20.93 -15.31 19.80
C GLU A 110 21.34 -16.64 19.18
N ARG A 111 21.83 -16.61 17.94
CA ARG A 111 22.35 -17.79 17.25
C ARG A 111 23.86 -17.73 17.26
N GLU A 112 24.51 -18.86 17.52
CA GLU A 112 25.96 -18.98 17.38
C GLU A 112 26.37 -18.58 15.96
N LEU A 113 27.46 -17.81 15.84
CA LEU A 113 27.97 -17.36 14.55
C LEU A 113 29.15 -18.27 14.14
N ASP A 114 29.28 -18.56 12.84
CA ASP A 114 30.46 -19.22 12.28
C ASP A 114 31.68 -18.26 12.23
N GLU A 115 32.84 -18.77 11.80
CA GLU A 115 34.09 -17.99 11.72
C GLU A 115 33.98 -16.77 10.78
N ASP A 116 32.99 -16.77 9.87
CA ASP A 116 32.69 -15.68 8.92
C ASP A 116 31.60 -14.73 9.44
N GLY A 117 31.08 -14.95 10.64
CA GLY A 117 30.06 -14.11 11.29
C GLY A 117 28.62 -14.41 10.85
N ASN A 118 28.34 -15.54 10.19
CA ASN A 118 26.99 -15.95 9.81
C ASN A 118 26.34 -16.81 10.91
N PRO A 119 25.03 -16.66 11.16
CA PRO A 119 24.33 -17.53 12.11
C PRO A 119 24.37 -18.99 11.68
N ILE A 120 24.77 -19.87 12.58
CA ILE A 120 24.74 -21.33 12.42
C ILE A 120 23.27 -21.77 12.48
N PHE A 121 22.74 -22.24 11.36
CA PHE A 121 21.38 -22.78 11.29
C PHE A 121 21.38 -24.27 11.64
N GLY A 122 20.65 -24.62 12.68
CA GLY A 122 20.33 -26.01 13.00
C GLY A 122 19.52 -26.66 11.89
N LYS A 123 19.68 -27.98 11.75
CA LYS A 123 19.09 -28.79 10.67
C LYS A 123 17.56 -28.62 10.50
N TYR A 124 16.83 -28.29 11.57
CA TYR A 124 15.37 -28.12 11.57
C TYR A 124 14.89 -26.73 12.00
N ASP A 125 15.80 -25.75 12.14
CA ASP A 125 15.47 -24.44 12.71
C ASP A 125 14.41 -23.70 11.90
N MET A 126 14.41 -23.88 10.57
CA MET A 126 13.41 -23.32 9.67
C MET A 126 11.97 -23.68 10.10
N LEU A 127 11.75 -24.88 10.66
CA LEU A 127 10.42 -25.34 11.07
C LEU A 127 9.98 -24.77 12.43
N LEU A 128 10.89 -24.12 13.15
CA LEU A 128 10.59 -23.39 14.39
C LEU A 128 10.33 -21.90 14.15
N GLU A 129 10.53 -21.42 12.93
CA GLU A 129 10.32 -20.01 12.59
C GLU A 129 8.83 -19.63 12.65
N PRO A 130 8.48 -18.37 12.97
CA PRO A 130 7.11 -17.90 12.90
C PRO A 130 6.54 -18.12 11.50
N HIS A 131 5.40 -18.80 11.42
CA HIS A 131 4.76 -19.15 10.16
C HIS A 131 3.26 -18.91 10.25
N ALA A 132 2.64 -18.63 9.10
CA ALA A 132 1.19 -18.61 8.99
C ALA A 132 0.68 -20.02 8.66
N SER A 133 -0.33 -20.50 9.38
CA SER A 133 -0.98 -21.77 9.08
C SER A 133 -2.22 -21.57 8.19
N PHE A 134 -2.48 -22.52 7.31
CA PHE A 134 -3.72 -22.60 6.54
C PHE A 134 -4.52 -23.84 6.97
N ASP A 135 -5.71 -23.59 7.52
CA ASP A 135 -6.65 -24.64 7.86
C ASP A 135 -7.42 -25.08 6.60
N ILE A 136 -7.38 -26.38 6.31
CA ILE A 136 -8.06 -26.93 5.14
C ILE A 136 -9.57 -26.95 5.41
N PRO A 137 -10.39 -26.22 4.62
CA PRO A 137 -11.83 -26.15 4.83
C PRO A 137 -12.51 -27.45 4.40
N ASP A 138 -13.62 -27.79 5.05
CA ASP A 138 -14.49 -28.89 4.63
C ASP A 138 -15.30 -28.47 3.39
N ALA A 139 -14.72 -28.68 2.21
CA ALA A 139 -15.27 -28.30 0.91
C ALA A 139 -14.73 -29.21 -0.19
N ASP A 140 -15.30 -29.12 -1.40
CA ASP A 140 -14.77 -29.86 -2.55
C ASP A 140 -13.36 -29.39 -2.94
N ILE A 141 -12.59 -30.27 -3.57
CA ILE A 141 -11.17 -30.03 -3.89
C ILE A 141 -10.93 -28.77 -4.73
N LYS A 142 -11.88 -28.37 -5.60
CA LYS A 142 -11.71 -27.14 -6.41
C LYS A 142 -11.86 -25.91 -5.53
N THR A 143 -12.84 -25.93 -4.64
CA THR A 143 -13.05 -24.87 -3.65
C THR A 143 -11.86 -24.77 -2.70
N GLN A 144 -11.36 -25.89 -2.18
CA GLN A 144 -10.16 -25.94 -1.36
C GLN A 144 -8.93 -25.37 -2.11
N THR A 145 -8.73 -25.76 -3.38
CA THR A 145 -7.62 -25.24 -4.22
C THR A 145 -7.71 -23.73 -4.40
N PHE A 146 -8.92 -23.20 -4.65
CA PHE A 146 -9.14 -21.76 -4.78
C PHE A 146 -8.85 -21.02 -3.48
N GLN A 147 -9.34 -21.53 -2.34
CA GLN A 147 -9.11 -20.90 -1.05
C GLN A 147 -7.62 -20.91 -0.64
N LEU A 148 -6.89 -22.00 -0.93
CA LEU A 148 -5.44 -22.06 -0.72
C LEU A 148 -4.72 -21.01 -1.58
N ALA A 149 -5.06 -20.92 -2.87
CA ALA A 149 -4.45 -19.95 -3.79
C ALA A 149 -4.75 -18.50 -3.36
N ASP A 150 -5.97 -18.20 -2.93
CA ASP A 150 -6.38 -16.88 -2.48
C ASP A 150 -5.79 -16.48 -1.13
N TRP A 151 -5.74 -17.42 -0.17
CA TRP A 151 -5.04 -17.22 1.10
C TRP A 151 -3.56 -16.93 0.88
N LEU A 152 -2.90 -17.75 0.04
CA LEU A 152 -1.50 -17.57 -0.30
C LEU A 152 -1.27 -16.24 -1.01
N ALA A 153 -2.09 -15.91 -2.01
CA ALA A 153 -2.00 -14.65 -2.76
C ALA A 153 -2.09 -13.41 -1.86
N ARG A 154 -2.97 -13.46 -0.84
CA ARG A 154 -3.09 -12.41 0.18
C ARG A 154 -1.88 -12.36 1.11
N ALA A 155 -1.36 -13.51 1.52
CA ALA A 155 -0.20 -13.56 2.40
C ALA A 155 1.07 -13.00 1.74
N ILE A 156 1.30 -13.33 0.46
CA ILE A 156 2.51 -12.91 -0.27
C ILE A 156 2.31 -11.70 -1.21
N GLN A 157 1.11 -11.10 -1.23
CA GLN A 157 0.77 -9.92 -2.03
C GLN A 157 1.03 -10.10 -3.55
N LYS A 158 0.78 -11.30 -4.08
CA LYS A 158 0.94 -11.66 -5.49
C LYS A 158 -0.27 -12.45 -5.96
N LYS A 159 -0.81 -12.13 -7.14
CA LYS A 159 -2.01 -12.79 -7.68
C LYS A 159 -1.66 -14.17 -8.22
N ILE A 160 -2.48 -15.17 -7.93
CA ILE A 160 -2.32 -16.54 -8.46
C ILE A 160 -3.55 -16.87 -9.31
N PHE A 161 -3.36 -17.09 -10.61
CA PHE A 161 -4.44 -17.37 -11.55
C PHE A 161 -4.59 -18.88 -11.77
N LEU A 162 -5.59 -19.48 -11.13
CA LEU A 162 -5.96 -20.87 -11.38
C LEU A 162 -6.61 -21.01 -12.76
N ARG A 163 -5.87 -21.54 -13.74
CA ARG A 163 -6.37 -21.83 -15.09
C ARG A 163 -6.96 -23.23 -15.12
N GLN A 164 -8.06 -23.43 -15.87
CA GLN A 164 -8.56 -24.77 -16.15
C GLN A 164 -7.65 -25.45 -17.19
N ASP A 165 -7.12 -26.62 -16.84
CA ASP A 165 -6.27 -27.45 -17.69
C ASP A 165 -7.08 -28.11 -18.81
N ASN A 166 -7.34 -27.37 -19.90
CA ASN A 166 -7.41 -28.00 -21.21
C ASN A 166 -6.96 -27.05 -22.34
N PRO A 167 -5.67 -26.69 -22.39
CA PRO A 167 -5.11 -25.83 -23.43
C PRO A 167 -5.32 -26.41 -24.84
N LYS A 168 -5.34 -27.74 -24.98
CA LYS A 168 -5.59 -28.42 -26.27
C LYS A 168 -7.03 -28.23 -26.75
N LEU A 169 -8.01 -28.35 -25.85
CA LEU A 169 -9.42 -28.12 -26.20
C LEU A 169 -9.68 -26.65 -26.52
N LYS A 170 -9.06 -25.72 -25.79
CA LYS A 170 -9.16 -24.28 -26.06
C LYS A 170 -8.52 -23.93 -27.40
N PHE A 171 -7.33 -24.47 -27.70
CA PHE A 171 -6.69 -24.33 -29.01
C PHE A 171 -7.56 -24.92 -30.12
N ALA A 172 -8.08 -26.14 -29.97
CA ALA A 172 -8.93 -26.79 -30.97
C ALA A 172 -10.22 -26.01 -31.22
N ALA A 173 -10.85 -25.48 -30.17
CA ALA A 173 -12.05 -24.65 -30.28
C ALA A 173 -11.75 -23.32 -30.96
N THR A 174 -10.70 -22.61 -30.54
CA THR A 174 -10.30 -21.35 -31.18
C THR A 174 -9.89 -21.58 -32.63
N PHE A 175 -9.11 -22.61 -32.93
CA PHE A 175 -8.74 -22.98 -34.29
C PHE A 175 -9.98 -23.30 -35.13
N ALA A 176 -10.91 -24.12 -34.65
CA ALA A 176 -12.12 -24.46 -35.36
C ALA A 176 -13.00 -23.22 -35.65
N ILE A 177 -13.15 -22.32 -34.67
CA ILE A 177 -13.92 -21.08 -34.82
C ILE A 177 -13.26 -20.15 -35.83
N THR A 178 -11.96 -19.88 -35.66
CA THR A 178 -11.22 -18.96 -36.54
C THR A 178 -11.13 -19.51 -37.95
N PHE A 179 -10.83 -20.81 -38.11
CA PHE A 179 -10.75 -21.46 -39.41
C PHE A 179 -12.11 -21.54 -40.10
N SER A 180 -13.20 -21.83 -39.36
CA SER A 180 -14.56 -21.77 -39.91
C SER A 180 -14.94 -20.34 -40.32
N GLY A 181 -14.55 -19.34 -39.55
CA GLY A 181 -14.74 -17.92 -39.89
C GLY A 181 -13.97 -17.52 -41.15
N ILE A 182 -12.71 -17.91 -41.27
CA ILE A 182 -11.89 -17.69 -42.47
C ILE A 182 -12.49 -18.41 -43.68
N LEU A 183 -12.92 -19.67 -43.54
CA LEU A 183 -13.56 -20.41 -44.62
C LEU A 183 -14.91 -19.79 -45.01
N TYR A 184 -15.68 -19.29 -44.05
CA TYR A 184 -16.94 -18.59 -44.31
C TYR A 184 -16.70 -17.26 -45.04
N ILE A 185 -15.70 -16.47 -44.62
CA ILE A 185 -15.28 -15.24 -45.29
C ILE A 185 -14.67 -15.56 -46.67
N LYS A 186 -13.94 -16.66 -46.83
CA LYS A 186 -13.39 -17.05 -48.14
C LYS A 186 -14.48 -17.53 -49.10
N LYS A 187 -15.49 -18.26 -48.59
CA LYS A 187 -16.58 -18.85 -49.37
C LYS A 187 -17.71 -17.86 -49.68
N ARG A 188 -18.04 -16.96 -48.76
CA ARG A 188 -19.10 -15.94 -48.92
C ARG A 188 -18.59 -14.51 -48.99
N GLY A 189 -17.37 -14.22 -48.56
CA GLY A 189 -16.81 -12.87 -48.60
C GLY A 189 -16.66 -12.29 -49.99
N PRO A 190 -16.28 -13.04 -51.05
CA PRO A 190 -16.34 -12.51 -52.41
C PRO A 190 -17.77 -12.07 -52.78
N ALA A 191 -18.79 -12.89 -52.52
CA ALA A 191 -20.20 -12.54 -52.81
C ALA A 191 -20.76 -11.38 -51.96
N ILE A 192 -20.25 -11.18 -50.74
CA ILE A 192 -20.67 -10.09 -49.83
C ILE A 192 -19.89 -8.79 -50.08
N VAL A 193 -18.62 -8.88 -50.51
CA VAL A 193 -17.71 -7.74 -50.67
C VAL A 193 -17.69 -7.20 -52.11
N THR A 194 -17.97 -8.02 -53.14
CA THR A 194 -17.95 -7.55 -54.54
C THR A 194 -19.30 -7.05 -55.08
N GLY A 195 -20.26 -6.72 -54.21
CA GLY A 195 -21.58 -6.22 -54.66
C GLY A 195 -21.93 -4.79 -54.21
N SER A 196 -21.52 -4.34 -53.01
CA SER A 196 -22.15 -3.13 -52.45
C SER A 196 -21.38 -2.39 -51.34
N ILE A 197 -20.10 -2.70 -51.06
CA ILE A 197 -19.38 -2.05 -49.95
C ILE A 197 -18.19 -1.22 -50.49
N ASN A 198 -18.34 0.10 -50.45
CA ASN A 198 -17.28 1.05 -50.80
C ASN A 198 -16.12 0.93 -49.78
N LYS A 199 -14.87 0.85 -50.25
CA LYS A 199 -13.65 0.80 -49.41
C LYS A 199 -13.64 1.91 -48.34
N GLY A 200 -14.18 3.10 -48.66
CA GLY A 200 -14.30 4.20 -47.70
C GLY A 200 -15.25 3.93 -46.52
N LEU A 201 -16.28 3.10 -46.68
CA LEU A 201 -17.16 2.70 -45.58
C LEU A 201 -16.44 1.75 -44.61
N ILE A 202 -15.62 0.84 -45.14
CA ILE A 202 -14.83 -0.10 -44.33
C ILE A 202 -13.86 0.67 -43.43
N TYR A 203 -13.12 1.63 -43.98
CA TYR A 203 -12.21 2.46 -43.18
C TYR A 203 -12.95 3.29 -42.13
N LYS A 204 -14.12 3.85 -42.44
CA LYS A 204 -14.93 4.58 -41.46
C LYS A 204 -15.38 3.69 -40.30
N VAL A 205 -15.88 2.49 -40.61
CA VAL A 205 -16.29 1.52 -39.58
C VAL A 205 -15.10 1.10 -38.73
N LEU A 206 -13.98 0.73 -39.36
CA LEU A 206 -12.77 0.30 -38.65
C LEU A 206 -12.23 1.38 -37.70
N THR A 207 -12.16 2.64 -38.17
CA THR A 207 -11.69 3.77 -37.36
C THR A 207 -12.63 4.04 -36.18
N ILE A 208 -13.95 4.04 -36.40
CA ILE A 208 -14.94 4.26 -35.33
C ILE A 208 -14.88 3.14 -34.30
N THR A 209 -14.82 1.87 -34.73
CA THR A 209 -14.71 0.72 -33.82
C THR A 209 -13.43 0.77 -33.01
N THR A 210 -12.30 1.13 -33.63
CA THR A 210 -11.01 1.26 -32.93
C THR A 210 -11.06 2.39 -31.90
N LEU A 211 -11.63 3.54 -32.26
CA LEU A 211 -11.78 4.68 -31.36
C LEU A 211 -12.66 4.33 -30.15
N LEU A 212 -13.78 3.65 -30.38
CA LEU A 212 -14.70 3.23 -29.32
C LEU A 212 -14.06 2.20 -28.38
N ALA A 213 -13.24 1.27 -28.91
CA ALA A 213 -12.50 0.32 -28.08
C ALA A 213 -11.48 1.03 -27.17
N ILE A 214 -10.76 2.02 -27.72
CA ILE A 214 -9.77 2.81 -26.95
C ILE A 214 -10.48 3.64 -25.88
N LEU A 215 -11.53 4.40 -26.25
CA LEU A 215 -12.30 5.23 -25.32
C LEU A 215 -13.03 4.39 -24.26
N GLY A 216 -13.43 3.16 -24.59
CA GLY A 216 -14.06 2.23 -23.66
C GLY A 216 -13.11 1.63 -22.61
N GLY A 217 -11.80 1.85 -22.70
CA GLY A 217 -10.82 1.35 -21.71
C GLY A 217 -10.11 0.05 -22.09
N TYR A 218 -10.14 -0.37 -23.37
CA TYR A 218 -9.49 -1.61 -23.84
C TYR A 218 -8.00 -1.69 -23.48
N SER A 219 -7.26 -0.59 -23.65
CA SER A 219 -5.82 -0.55 -23.36
C SER A 219 -5.53 -0.76 -21.87
N PHE A 220 -6.30 -0.12 -20.98
CA PHE A 220 -6.16 -0.27 -19.53
C PHE A 220 -6.38 -1.72 -19.10
N THR A 221 -7.47 -2.33 -19.57
CA THR A 221 -7.85 -3.71 -19.25
C THR A 221 -6.83 -4.72 -19.74
N THR A 222 -6.29 -4.51 -20.95
CA THR A 222 -5.26 -5.38 -21.53
C THR A 222 -3.95 -5.29 -20.74
N ILE A 223 -3.54 -4.08 -20.32
CA ILE A 223 -2.31 -3.86 -19.55
C ILE A 223 -2.42 -4.44 -18.14
N GLN A 224 -3.59 -4.31 -17.50
CA GLN A 224 -3.81 -4.76 -16.12
C GLN A 224 -4.23 -6.24 -16.01
N GLY A 225 -4.45 -6.92 -17.14
CA GLY A 225 -4.85 -8.33 -17.16
C GLY A 225 -6.18 -8.59 -16.46
N ILE A 226 -7.15 -7.68 -16.59
CA ILE A 226 -8.43 -7.78 -15.88
C ILE A 226 -9.33 -8.84 -16.54
N ALA A 227 -10.07 -9.59 -15.72
CA ALA A 227 -10.99 -10.61 -16.21
C ALA A 227 -12.10 -9.99 -17.08
N PHE A 228 -12.43 -10.68 -18.18
CA PHE A 228 -13.50 -10.23 -19.07
C PHE A 228 -14.89 -10.38 -18.45
N LEU A 229 -15.08 -11.40 -17.61
CA LEU A 229 -16.29 -11.67 -16.85
C LEU A 229 -15.89 -11.96 -15.40
N ALA A 230 -16.52 -11.29 -14.44
CA ALA A 230 -16.37 -11.59 -13.03
C ALA A 230 -17.61 -12.30 -12.50
N LYS A 231 -17.44 -13.12 -11.46
CA LYS A 231 -18.55 -13.74 -10.72
C LYS A 231 -18.45 -13.34 -9.24
N ASP A 232 -19.60 -13.12 -8.61
CA ASP A 232 -19.67 -12.90 -7.17
C ASP A 232 -19.44 -14.20 -6.37
N ALA A 233 -19.43 -14.08 -5.04
CA ALA A 233 -19.27 -15.22 -4.12
C ALA A 233 -20.36 -16.31 -4.26
N HIS A 234 -21.45 -16.03 -4.99
CA HIS A 234 -22.54 -16.96 -5.28
C HIS A 234 -22.51 -17.46 -6.73
N GLY A 235 -21.46 -17.15 -7.50
CA GLY A 235 -21.26 -17.61 -8.87
C GLY A 235 -22.04 -16.84 -9.94
N LYS A 236 -22.66 -15.70 -9.59
CA LYS A 236 -23.44 -14.87 -10.51
C LYS A 236 -22.55 -13.84 -11.22
N VAL A 237 -22.78 -13.65 -12.52
CA VAL A 237 -22.00 -12.75 -13.36
C VAL A 237 -22.19 -11.29 -12.92
N MET A 238 -21.08 -10.59 -12.70
CA MET A 238 -21.01 -9.15 -12.42
C MET A 238 -20.54 -8.41 -13.67
N TYR A 239 -21.27 -7.36 -14.06
CA TYR A 239 -21.04 -6.60 -15.30
C TYR A 239 -20.40 -5.22 -15.08
N ILE A 240 -20.37 -4.73 -13.84
CA ILE A 240 -19.84 -3.41 -13.46
C ILE A 240 -19.01 -3.59 -12.19
N SER A 241 -17.80 -3.03 -12.15
CA SER A 241 -16.86 -3.21 -11.04
C SER A 241 -17.22 -2.42 -9.77
N GLY A 242 -17.96 -1.30 -9.92
CA GLY A 242 -18.40 -0.43 -8.82
C GLY A 242 -17.27 0.28 -8.09
N SER A 243 -16.11 0.47 -8.74
CA SER A 243 -14.94 1.13 -8.14
C SER A 243 -14.29 2.12 -9.11
N LEU A 244 -13.81 3.25 -8.57
CA LEU A 244 -13.12 4.30 -9.34
C LEU A 244 -11.82 3.87 -10.02
N HIS A 245 -11.30 2.67 -9.72
CA HIS A 245 -9.98 2.22 -10.15
C HIS A 245 -9.96 0.87 -10.88
N TYR A 246 -11.10 0.18 -11.00
CA TYR A 246 -11.20 -1.10 -11.71
C TYR A 246 -12.35 -1.07 -12.73
N GLN A 247 -12.24 -1.86 -13.80
CA GLN A 247 -13.26 -2.00 -14.84
C GLN A 247 -13.19 -3.43 -15.39
N PHE A 248 -14.33 -4.10 -15.57
CA PHE A 248 -14.36 -5.44 -16.18
C PHE A 248 -14.32 -5.38 -17.72
N GLY A 249 -13.96 -6.49 -18.37
CA GLY A 249 -13.85 -6.50 -19.84
C GLY A 249 -15.20 -6.39 -20.57
N ASP A 250 -16.29 -6.87 -19.98
CA ASP A 250 -17.65 -6.70 -20.47
C ASP A 250 -18.19 -5.27 -20.25
N GLU A 251 -17.75 -4.61 -19.18
CA GLU A 251 -18.02 -3.20 -18.91
C GLU A 251 -17.49 -2.28 -20.02
N ILE A 252 -16.33 -2.60 -20.61
CA ILE A 252 -15.78 -1.91 -21.81
C ILE A 252 -16.77 -1.97 -22.97
N VAL A 253 -17.34 -3.15 -23.21
CA VAL A 253 -18.29 -3.35 -24.31
C VAL A 253 -19.55 -2.54 -24.05
N LEU A 254 -20.01 -2.49 -22.81
CA LEU A 254 -21.20 -1.73 -22.41
C LEU A 254 -20.98 -0.22 -22.55
N VAL A 255 -19.84 0.30 -22.12
CA VAL A 255 -19.44 1.71 -22.27
C VAL A 255 -19.25 2.08 -23.75
N ALA A 256 -18.53 1.28 -24.52
CA ALA A 256 -18.32 1.50 -25.95
C ALA A 256 -19.64 1.49 -26.73
N THR A 257 -20.58 0.62 -26.35
CA THR A 257 -21.92 0.55 -26.93
C THR A 257 -22.73 1.83 -26.63
N HIS A 258 -22.65 2.36 -25.41
CA HIS A 258 -23.30 3.63 -25.06
C HIS A 258 -22.74 4.79 -25.89
N TYR A 259 -21.41 4.90 -26.00
CA TYR A 259 -20.79 5.95 -26.83
C TYR A 259 -21.16 5.83 -28.30
N PHE A 260 -21.27 4.61 -28.83
CA PHE A 260 -21.74 4.38 -30.20
C PHE A 260 -23.16 4.92 -30.41
N PHE A 261 -24.11 4.54 -29.55
CA PHE A 261 -25.50 4.99 -29.70
C PHE A 261 -25.65 6.49 -29.50
N LEU A 262 -24.94 7.10 -28.54
CA LEU A 262 -24.92 8.55 -28.36
C LEU A 262 -24.43 9.27 -29.63
N GLY A 263 -23.30 8.82 -30.18
CA GLY A 263 -22.75 9.38 -31.42
C GLY A 263 -23.68 9.18 -32.61
N ALA A 264 -24.25 7.98 -32.77
CA ALA A 264 -25.16 7.66 -33.87
C ALA A 264 -26.45 8.49 -33.80
N THR A 265 -27.05 8.63 -32.62
CA THR A 265 -28.25 9.46 -32.42
C THR A 265 -27.97 10.93 -32.70
N LEU A 266 -26.80 11.45 -32.29
CA LEU A 266 -26.40 12.83 -32.60
C LEU A 266 -26.22 13.06 -34.10
N VAL A 267 -25.51 12.15 -34.79
CA VAL A 267 -25.33 12.22 -36.26
C VAL A 267 -26.67 12.14 -36.98
N TYR A 268 -27.56 11.27 -36.52
CA TYR A 268 -28.91 11.15 -37.06
C TYR A 268 -29.72 12.43 -36.88
N MET A 269 -29.62 13.09 -35.72
CA MET A 269 -30.28 14.37 -35.47
C MET A 269 -29.75 15.48 -36.40
N LEU A 270 -28.43 15.53 -36.63
CA LEU A 270 -27.82 16.45 -37.59
C LEU A 270 -28.28 16.18 -39.03
N TYR A 271 -28.46 14.90 -39.38
CA TYR A 271 -29.01 14.48 -40.66
C TYR A 271 -30.46 14.96 -40.83
N LEU A 272 -31.32 14.75 -39.81
CA LEU A 272 -32.70 15.22 -39.83
C LEU A 272 -32.80 16.74 -39.99
N GLY A 273 -31.92 17.50 -39.34
CA GLY A 273 -31.87 18.96 -39.47
C GLY A 273 -31.58 19.46 -40.89
N LYS A 274 -30.84 18.68 -41.70
CA LYS A 274 -30.53 18.99 -43.10
C LYS A 274 -31.45 18.28 -44.10
N TYR A 275 -32.34 17.40 -43.64
CA TYR A 275 -33.18 16.58 -44.50
C TYR A 275 -34.29 17.41 -45.16
N GLN A 276 -34.38 17.36 -46.48
CA GLN A 276 -35.43 18.02 -47.25
C GLN A 276 -36.60 17.06 -47.50
N VAL A 277 -37.76 17.38 -46.93
CA VAL A 277 -39.02 16.63 -47.06
C VAL A 277 -39.60 16.75 -48.47
N GLY A 278 -40.22 15.70 -49.00
CA GLY A 278 -40.95 15.76 -50.27
C GLY A 278 -41.68 14.45 -50.65
N PRO A 279 -42.64 14.49 -51.58
CA PRO A 279 -43.35 13.30 -52.04
C PRO A 279 -42.38 12.32 -52.74
N GLY A 280 -42.44 11.04 -52.35
CA GLY A 280 -41.54 9.99 -52.84
C GLY A 280 -40.20 9.87 -52.09
N LYS A 281 -39.93 10.72 -51.10
CA LYS A 281 -38.78 10.60 -50.21
C LYS A 281 -39.12 9.78 -48.95
N VAL A 282 -38.09 9.22 -48.30
CA VAL A 282 -38.23 8.37 -47.10
C VAL A 282 -39.00 9.07 -45.98
N ILE A 283 -38.81 10.38 -45.80
CA ILE A 283 -39.62 11.21 -44.89
C ILE A 283 -40.48 12.13 -45.74
N ALA A 284 -41.78 11.82 -45.80
CA ALA A 284 -42.73 12.42 -46.72
C ALA A 284 -43.42 13.70 -46.18
N SER A 285 -43.38 13.95 -44.87
CA SER A 285 -44.01 15.14 -44.26
C SER A 285 -43.12 15.84 -43.23
N GLU A 286 -43.30 17.16 -43.11
CA GLU A 286 -42.60 17.99 -42.12
C GLU A 286 -42.97 17.59 -40.68
N GLN A 287 -44.22 17.18 -40.47
CA GLN A 287 -44.67 16.65 -39.19
C GLN A 287 -43.93 15.35 -38.81
N ALA A 288 -43.71 14.44 -39.77
CA ALA A 288 -42.94 13.22 -39.52
C ALA A 288 -41.47 13.54 -39.17
N ARG A 289 -40.85 14.49 -39.86
CA ARG A 289 -39.49 14.96 -39.56
C ARG A 289 -39.39 15.56 -38.14
N LEU A 290 -40.37 16.36 -37.74
CA LEU A 290 -40.43 16.97 -36.41
C LEU A 290 -40.55 15.90 -35.31
N VAL A 291 -41.48 14.95 -35.47
CA VAL A 291 -41.67 13.84 -34.51
C VAL A 291 -40.38 13.03 -34.35
N LEU A 292 -39.72 12.71 -35.46
CA LEU A 292 -38.48 11.92 -35.45
C LEU A 292 -37.31 12.67 -34.79
N THR A 293 -37.29 14.00 -34.92
CA THR A 293 -36.34 14.87 -34.23
C THR A 293 -36.58 14.87 -32.72
N VAL A 294 -37.83 14.99 -32.28
CA VAL A 294 -38.20 14.93 -30.85
C VAL A 294 -37.85 13.57 -30.26
N VAL A 295 -38.20 12.47 -30.95
CA VAL A 295 -37.86 11.10 -30.51
C VAL A 295 -36.36 10.91 -30.39
N SER A 296 -35.59 11.42 -31.35
CA SER A 296 -34.11 11.34 -31.32
C SER A 296 -33.52 12.16 -30.18
N ALA A 297 -34.06 13.34 -29.89
CA ALA A 297 -33.64 14.17 -28.77
C ALA A 297 -33.97 13.50 -27.42
N THR A 298 -35.14 12.87 -27.29
CA THR A 298 -35.50 12.09 -26.10
C THR A 298 -34.58 10.89 -25.93
N ALA A 299 -34.28 10.15 -27.01
CA ALA A 299 -33.34 9.03 -26.96
C ALA A 299 -31.94 9.47 -26.53
N LEU A 300 -31.44 10.61 -27.05
CA LEU A 300 -30.15 11.18 -26.66
C LEU A 300 -30.10 11.50 -25.16
N TYR A 301 -31.16 12.13 -24.64
CA TYR A 301 -31.28 12.43 -23.20
C TYR A 301 -31.29 11.16 -22.35
N LEU A 302 -32.05 10.14 -22.73
CA LEU A 302 -32.12 8.87 -22.00
C LEU A 302 -30.77 8.13 -22.01
N LEU A 303 -30.09 8.08 -23.15
CA LEU A 303 -28.76 7.47 -23.26
C LEU A 303 -27.72 8.21 -22.42
N TYR A 304 -27.76 9.55 -22.40
CA TYR A 304 -26.85 10.36 -21.57
C TYR A 304 -27.14 10.21 -20.07
N SER A 305 -28.41 10.17 -19.69
CA SER A 305 -28.84 9.93 -18.31
C SER A 305 -28.44 8.54 -17.81
N SER A 306 -28.59 7.51 -18.66
CA SER A 306 -28.13 6.14 -18.38
C SER A 306 -26.62 6.09 -18.15
N LEU A 307 -25.83 6.70 -19.04
CA LEU A 307 -24.37 6.78 -18.90
C LEU A 307 -23.95 7.53 -17.62
N THR A 308 -24.62 8.64 -17.30
CA THR A 308 -24.33 9.42 -16.09
C THR A 308 -24.68 8.63 -14.82
N SER A 309 -25.75 7.84 -14.84
CA SER A 309 -26.14 6.98 -13.72
C SER A 309 -25.09 5.89 -13.45
N MET A 310 -24.54 5.30 -14.52
CA MET A 310 -23.44 4.35 -14.41
C MET A 310 -22.18 4.97 -13.78
N VAL A 311 -21.83 6.20 -14.17
CA VAL A 311 -20.64 6.92 -13.64
C VAL A 311 -20.86 7.47 -12.22
N LEU A 312 -22.08 7.89 -11.86
CA LEU A 312 -22.39 8.41 -10.52
C LEU A 312 -22.52 7.32 -9.45
N GLU A 313 -22.83 6.07 -9.85
CA GLU A 313 -22.69 4.91 -8.97
C GLU A 313 -21.22 4.67 -8.56
N ASP A 314 -20.24 5.03 -9.41
CA ASP A 314 -18.82 4.92 -9.08
C ASP A 314 -18.29 6.03 -8.15
N ALA A 315 -18.91 7.23 -8.14
CA ALA A 315 -18.38 8.41 -7.44
C ALA A 315 -18.86 8.55 -5.98
N ASN A 316 -19.99 7.95 -5.60
CA ASN A 316 -20.52 8.02 -4.24
C ASN A 316 -20.17 6.74 -3.48
N GLY A 317 -19.09 6.79 -2.67
CA GLY A 317 -18.58 5.69 -1.84
C GLY A 317 -19.50 5.16 -0.72
N ALA A 318 -20.81 5.15 -0.93
CA ALA A 318 -21.74 4.42 -0.09
C ALA A 318 -21.80 2.97 -0.60
N VAL A 319 -21.34 2.02 0.22
CA VAL A 319 -21.53 0.58 -0.01
C VAL A 319 -23.04 0.31 -0.20
N LYS A 320 -23.46 0.13 -1.46
CA LYS A 320 -24.75 -0.46 -1.82
C LYS A 320 -24.46 -1.72 -2.62
N LYS A 321 -25.15 -2.80 -2.27
CA LYS A 321 -25.02 -4.13 -2.89
C LYS A 321 -25.17 -4.02 -4.42
N PRO A 322 -24.41 -4.82 -5.20
CA PRO A 322 -24.52 -4.82 -6.66
C PRO A 322 -25.96 -5.15 -7.07
N LYS A 323 -26.57 -4.26 -7.85
CA LYS A 323 -27.94 -4.47 -8.35
C LYS A 323 -27.93 -5.34 -9.60
N PHE A 324 -28.97 -6.15 -9.72
CA PHE A 324 -29.11 -7.10 -10.83
C PHE A 324 -29.84 -6.48 -12.02
N ILE A 325 -29.47 -6.88 -13.24
CA ILE A 325 -30.15 -6.51 -14.51
C ILE A 325 -31.67 -6.79 -14.49
N THR A 326 -32.10 -7.76 -13.69
CA THR A 326 -33.53 -8.09 -13.49
C THR A 326 -34.31 -6.96 -12.80
N GLU A 327 -33.65 -6.09 -12.04
CA GLU A 327 -34.27 -4.92 -11.43
C GLU A 327 -34.39 -3.73 -12.40
N PHE A 328 -33.56 -3.70 -13.45
CA PHE A 328 -33.55 -2.65 -14.47
C PHE A 328 -34.78 -2.72 -15.39
N PHE A 329 -35.29 -3.93 -15.65
CA PHE A 329 -36.51 -4.15 -16.44
C PHE A 329 -37.80 -4.20 -15.60
N ALA A 330 -37.70 -4.23 -14.27
CA ALA A 330 -38.87 -4.30 -13.38
C ALA A 330 -39.59 -2.94 -13.21
N GLN A 331 -38.95 -1.81 -13.54
CA GLN A 331 -39.56 -0.47 -13.40
C GLN A 331 -40.57 -0.11 -14.50
N ALA A 332 -40.76 -0.95 -15.52
CA ALA A 332 -41.74 -0.71 -16.58
C ALA A 332 -43.20 -1.06 -16.21
N THR A 333 -43.48 -1.52 -14.98
CA THR A 333 -44.82 -1.98 -14.57
C THR A 333 -45.31 -1.38 -13.25
N LYS A 334 -45.39 -0.05 -13.15
CA LYS A 334 -46.29 0.58 -12.15
C LYS A 334 -47.13 1.69 -12.79
N LYS A 335 -48.44 1.47 -12.84
CA LYS A 335 -49.46 2.43 -13.30
C LYS A 335 -49.55 3.66 -12.36
N PRO A 336 -49.99 4.83 -12.85
CA PRO A 336 -50.03 6.06 -12.07
C PRO A 336 -51.33 6.18 -11.27
N VAL A 337 -51.25 6.69 -10.04
CA VAL A 337 -52.40 7.19 -9.27
C VAL A 337 -52.32 8.72 -9.18
N LYS A 338 -53.48 9.34 -9.38
CA LYS A 338 -53.72 10.76 -9.70
C LYS A 338 -53.37 11.74 -8.58
N ALA A 339 -53.03 12.96 -9.01
CA ALA A 339 -52.78 14.14 -8.19
C ALA A 339 -54.03 15.02 -7.97
N LYS A 340 -54.07 15.73 -6.82
CA LYS A 340 -54.34 17.18 -6.62
C LYS A 340 -54.81 17.48 -5.18
N PRO A 341 -54.80 18.74 -4.68
CA PRO A 341 -53.93 19.88 -4.98
C PRO A 341 -53.45 20.68 -3.73
N MET A 342 -52.58 21.67 -4.01
CA MET A 342 -52.04 22.79 -3.21
C MET A 342 -52.96 23.41 -2.13
N VAL A 343 -52.37 23.94 -1.03
CA VAL A 343 -52.41 25.37 -0.63
C VAL A 343 -51.21 25.73 0.29
N LYS A 344 -50.77 26.99 0.12
CA LYS A 344 -49.69 27.79 0.72
C LYS A 344 -49.73 27.92 2.26
N SER A 345 -48.58 28.25 2.88
CA SER A 345 -48.36 29.50 3.65
C SER A 345 -47.14 29.38 4.57
N ALA A 346 -46.41 30.50 4.69
CA ALA A 346 -45.25 30.70 5.54
C ALA A 346 -45.58 30.81 7.05
N SER A 347 -44.53 30.66 7.87
CA SER A 347 -44.18 31.40 9.11
C SER A 347 -43.76 30.51 10.30
N LYS A 348 -42.61 30.88 10.90
CA LYS A 348 -42.17 30.61 12.29
C LYS A 348 -43.24 31.15 13.29
N PRO A 349 -43.29 30.87 14.63
CA PRO A 349 -42.15 30.61 15.55
C PRO A 349 -42.45 29.70 16.81
N THR A 350 -41.46 29.62 17.72
CA THR A 350 -41.49 29.51 19.21
C THR A 350 -42.17 28.37 20.01
N VAL A 351 -41.30 27.77 20.84
CA VAL A 351 -41.38 27.17 22.20
C VAL A 351 -42.55 27.58 23.14
N LYS A 352 -43.22 26.60 23.78
CA LYS A 352 -43.27 26.36 25.26
C LYS A 352 -44.28 25.28 25.72
N SER A 353 -43.90 24.59 26.82
CA SER A 353 -44.68 23.89 27.88
C SER A 353 -45.64 22.76 27.46
N SER A 354 -45.35 21.48 27.77
CA SER A 354 -45.50 20.78 29.06
C SER A 354 -46.95 20.61 29.52
N ASP A 355 -47.50 19.40 29.43
CA ASP A 355 -47.77 18.56 30.61
C ASP A 355 -48.46 17.22 30.24
N THR A 356 -47.90 16.13 30.82
CA THR A 356 -48.49 14.86 31.32
C THR A 356 -49.56 14.09 30.51
N ALA A 357 -49.60 12.75 30.44
CA ALA A 357 -48.81 11.64 30.98
C ALA A 357 -49.32 10.28 30.40
N VAL A 358 -48.52 9.22 30.64
CA VAL A 358 -48.86 7.77 30.67
C VAL A 358 -49.12 7.13 29.28
N THR A 359 -48.42 6.09 28.79
CA THR A 359 -47.84 4.88 29.40
C THR A 359 -46.89 4.25 28.38
N GLU A 360 -45.71 3.76 28.77
CA GLU A 360 -44.95 2.81 27.95
C GLU A 360 -44.15 1.84 28.83
N THR A 361 -44.35 0.54 28.60
CA THR A 361 -43.69 -0.59 29.26
C THR A 361 -42.40 -0.99 28.53
N LYS A 362 -41.38 -1.31 29.33
CA LYS A 362 -40.01 -1.72 28.99
C LYS A 362 -39.89 -3.19 28.56
N GLU A 363 -38.95 -3.47 27.64
CA GLU A 363 -38.07 -4.66 27.57
C GLU A 363 -36.70 -4.13 27.08
N VAL A 364 -35.68 -3.90 27.92
CA VAL A 364 -34.69 -4.81 28.54
C VAL A 364 -33.86 -5.61 27.52
N VAL A 365 -32.65 -5.09 27.22
CA VAL A 365 -31.51 -5.88 26.73
C VAL A 365 -30.37 -5.66 27.73
N THR A 366 -29.88 -6.76 28.28
CA THR A 366 -28.92 -6.88 29.37
C THR A 366 -27.49 -6.54 28.95
N GLU A 367 -26.87 -5.62 29.69
CA GLU A 367 -25.41 -5.45 29.79
C GLU A 367 -24.81 -6.60 30.61
N THR A 368 -23.73 -7.20 30.11
CA THR A 368 -22.90 -8.12 30.90
C THR A 368 -21.78 -7.32 31.56
N VAL A 369 -21.92 -7.18 32.89
CA VAL A 369 -20.91 -6.67 33.81
C VAL A 369 -19.85 -7.76 33.99
N ILE A 370 -18.59 -7.47 33.69
CA ILE A 370 -17.45 -8.30 34.11
C ILE A 370 -17.00 -7.81 35.48
N ASP A 371 -16.95 -8.75 36.42
CA ASP A 371 -16.67 -8.55 37.84
C ASP A 371 -15.18 -8.19 38.09
N SER A 372 -14.96 -7.37 39.10
CA SER A 372 -13.70 -6.72 39.45
C SER A 372 -12.75 -7.61 40.26
N LYS A 373 -12.78 -8.93 40.03
CA LYS A 373 -11.92 -9.92 40.70
C LYS A 373 -10.97 -10.69 39.79
N ASP A 374 -11.14 -10.65 38.47
CA ASP A 374 -10.28 -11.36 37.51
C ASP A 374 -9.09 -10.51 36.99
N VAL A 375 -8.88 -9.31 37.55
CA VAL A 375 -7.77 -8.40 37.18
C VAL A 375 -6.52 -8.60 38.07
N LYS A 376 -6.57 -9.52 39.04
CA LYS A 376 -5.45 -9.77 39.96
C LYS A 376 -4.59 -11.00 39.63
N ASP A 377 -5.03 -11.89 38.74
CA ASP A 377 -4.27 -13.11 38.37
C ASP A 377 -3.50 -12.99 37.04
N LEU A 378 -3.67 -11.89 36.29
CA LEU A 378 -2.92 -11.62 35.06
C LEU A 378 -1.63 -10.80 35.27
N SER A 379 -1.33 -10.41 36.50
CA SER A 379 -0.18 -9.58 36.87
C SER A 379 1.00 -10.34 37.50
N GLU A 380 0.89 -11.67 37.68
CA GLU A 380 2.00 -12.50 38.19
C GLU A 380 2.76 -13.29 37.12
N GLU A 381 2.25 -13.47 35.89
CA GLU A 381 2.97 -14.20 34.82
C GLU A 381 3.90 -13.34 33.93
N LEU A 382 4.05 -12.05 34.23
CA LEU A 382 4.90 -11.12 33.45
C LEU A 382 6.27 -10.82 34.09
N LYS A 383 6.73 -11.64 35.04
CA LYS A 383 8.09 -11.57 35.60
C LYS A 383 8.94 -12.76 35.15
N GLN A 384 9.45 -12.72 33.92
CA GLN A 384 10.70 -13.41 33.54
C GLN A 384 11.18 -12.90 32.18
N GLU A 385 12.26 -12.11 32.20
CA GLU A 385 13.00 -11.68 31.00
C GLU A 385 13.68 -12.87 30.30
N PRO A 386 13.91 -12.78 28.98
CA PRO A 386 15.25 -13.07 28.48
C PRO A 386 15.79 -12.00 27.52
N SER A 387 17.12 -11.98 27.49
CA SER A 387 18.04 -10.95 27.03
C SER A 387 18.08 -10.67 25.52
N SER A 388 18.67 -9.50 25.23
CA SER A 388 18.99 -8.86 23.96
C SER A 388 19.89 -9.66 23.02
N ASN A 389 19.73 -9.46 21.70
CA ASN A 389 20.76 -8.79 20.88
C ASN A 389 20.30 -8.42 19.45
N GLY A 390 20.79 -7.27 18.97
CA GLY A 390 20.47 -6.67 17.68
C GLY A 390 21.70 -6.50 16.77
N VAL A 391 21.45 -6.08 15.52
CA VAL A 391 22.46 -5.50 14.62
C VAL A 391 23.06 -4.26 15.30
N PRO A 392 24.38 -4.04 15.25
CA PRO A 392 25.10 -3.20 16.21
C PRO A 392 24.65 -1.75 16.13
N VAL A 393 23.86 -1.38 17.14
CA VAL A 393 23.89 -0.06 17.73
C VAL A 393 25.09 -0.12 18.65
N ASP A 394 26.08 0.77 18.47
CA ASP A 394 27.09 1.01 19.51
C ASP A 394 26.38 1.03 20.87
N GLU A 395 26.78 0.16 21.80
CA GLU A 395 26.28 0.04 23.17
C GLU A 395 26.59 1.29 24.02
N LYS A 396 26.29 2.47 23.51
CA LYS A 396 26.42 3.77 24.16
C LYS A 396 25.06 4.49 24.22
N VAL A 397 23.99 3.79 24.58
CA VAL A 397 22.72 4.47 24.91
C VAL A 397 22.85 5.29 26.21
N ASP A 398 23.82 4.93 27.07
CA ASP A 398 24.20 5.69 28.28
C ASP A 398 25.31 6.74 28.01
N GLY A 399 26.00 6.66 26.87
CA GLY A 399 27.11 7.56 26.54
C GLY A 399 26.68 8.99 26.20
N SER A 400 25.45 9.18 25.67
CA SER A 400 24.96 10.49 25.23
C SER A 400 24.79 11.50 26.37
N GLN A 401 24.42 11.06 27.58
CA GLN A 401 24.35 11.96 28.73
C GLN A 401 25.74 12.48 29.13
N SER A 402 26.76 11.62 29.03
CA SER A 402 28.15 12.03 29.33
C SER A 402 28.71 12.98 28.27
N GLU A 403 28.40 12.76 26.99
CA GLU A 403 28.86 13.61 25.88
C GLU A 403 28.20 14.98 25.88
N TYR A 404 26.92 15.07 26.28
CA TYR A 404 26.15 16.30 26.30
C TYR A 404 25.92 16.86 27.72
N ALA A 405 26.74 16.48 28.71
CA ALA A 405 26.55 16.91 30.10
C ALA A 405 26.55 18.45 30.27
N GLU A 406 27.52 19.13 29.66
CA GLU A 406 27.62 20.61 29.66
C GLU A 406 26.40 21.26 29.01
N PHE A 407 25.93 20.71 27.88
CA PHE A 407 24.71 21.16 27.21
C PHE A 407 23.48 21.04 28.12
N LEU A 408 23.35 19.92 28.86
CA LEU A 408 22.20 19.69 29.74
C LEU A 408 22.23 20.60 30.97
N GLU A 409 23.42 20.91 31.48
CA GLU A 409 23.61 21.89 32.56
C GLU A 409 23.20 23.30 32.10
N GLU A 410 23.62 23.72 30.91
CA GLU A 410 23.24 25.03 30.35
C GLU A 410 21.72 25.17 30.15
N VAL A 411 21.08 24.09 29.70
CA VAL A 411 19.63 24.04 29.51
C VAL A 411 18.88 23.89 30.84
N GLY A 412 19.55 23.45 31.90
CA GLY A 412 18.95 23.16 33.21
C GLY A 412 18.00 21.98 33.17
N PHE A 413 18.32 20.93 32.40
CA PHE A 413 17.47 19.74 32.26
C PHE A 413 18.11 18.50 32.89
N ASN A 414 17.40 17.88 33.84
CA ASN A 414 17.73 16.59 34.42
C ASN A 414 16.69 15.54 34.00
N LYS A 415 17.14 14.47 33.34
CA LYS A 415 16.25 13.44 32.79
C LYS A 415 15.59 12.61 33.90
N GLU A 416 16.36 12.25 34.91
CA GLU A 416 15.94 11.38 36.01
C GLU A 416 14.88 12.08 36.89
N GLU A 417 15.09 13.37 37.16
CA GLU A 417 14.13 14.23 37.86
C GLU A 417 12.83 14.38 37.05
N TRP A 418 12.94 14.65 35.74
CA TRP A 418 11.77 14.75 34.86
C TRP A 418 10.98 13.43 34.84
N VAL A 419 11.64 12.28 34.64
CA VAL A 419 10.99 10.97 34.65
C VAL A 419 10.34 10.68 36.00
N SER A 420 10.97 11.07 37.10
CA SER A 420 10.42 10.91 38.46
C SER A 420 9.18 11.78 38.69
N SER A 421 9.05 12.90 38.00
CA SER A 421 7.88 13.79 38.07
C SER A 421 6.65 13.28 37.30
N LEU A 422 6.83 12.30 36.41
CA LEU A 422 5.73 11.75 35.59
C LEU A 422 4.83 10.82 36.41
N THR A 423 3.54 10.78 36.07
CA THR A 423 2.62 9.77 36.61
C THR A 423 2.97 8.38 36.05
N GLU A 424 2.54 7.31 36.73
CA GLU A 424 2.79 5.94 36.25
C GLU A 424 2.19 5.68 34.86
N GLU A 425 1.00 6.24 34.57
CA GLU A 425 0.41 6.17 33.23
C GLU A 425 1.28 6.88 32.19
N GLN A 426 1.81 8.07 32.52
CA GLN A 426 2.70 8.80 31.62
C GLN A 426 4.02 8.06 31.39
N LYS A 427 4.61 7.46 32.43
CA LYS A 427 5.82 6.64 32.29
C LYS A 427 5.59 5.48 31.34
N GLN A 428 4.47 4.78 31.47
CA GLN A 428 4.10 3.67 30.57
C GLN A 428 3.88 4.13 29.13
N LEU A 429 3.13 5.23 28.93
CA LEU A 429 2.82 5.74 27.59
C LEU A 429 4.03 6.38 26.90
N LEU A 430 4.94 7.00 27.65
CA LEU A 430 6.10 7.74 27.14
C LEU A 430 7.42 6.94 27.21
N ASP A 431 7.37 5.67 27.59
CA ASP A 431 8.54 4.81 27.75
C ASP A 431 9.42 4.78 26.49
N LEU A 432 8.81 4.77 25.30
CA LEU A 432 9.55 4.81 24.05
C LEU A 432 10.35 6.11 23.90
N GLU A 433 9.74 7.26 24.15
CA GLU A 433 10.36 8.57 24.05
C GLU A 433 11.47 8.74 25.09
N ILE A 434 11.24 8.28 26.33
CA ILE A 434 12.22 8.33 27.43
C ILE A 434 13.49 7.55 27.05
N ARG A 435 13.33 6.41 26.36
CA ARG A 435 14.45 5.54 25.97
C ARG A 435 15.10 5.94 24.65
N THR A 436 14.33 6.47 23.70
CA THR A 436 14.75 6.59 22.29
C THR A 436 14.67 7.98 21.70
N LEU A 437 14.26 9.02 22.42
CA LEU A 437 14.46 10.40 21.96
C LEU A 437 15.84 10.87 22.42
N HIS A 438 16.65 11.41 21.50
CA HIS A 438 18.00 11.88 21.84
C HIS A 438 17.96 12.98 22.90
N ILE A 439 18.94 12.96 23.82
CA ILE A 439 18.90 13.73 25.05
C ILE A 439 18.82 15.25 24.82
N THR A 440 19.51 15.76 23.79
CA THR A 440 19.46 17.18 23.43
C THR A 440 18.08 17.63 22.98
N TRP A 441 17.31 16.74 22.32
CA TRP A 441 15.95 17.02 21.89
C TRP A 441 14.97 16.85 23.05
N LEU A 442 15.17 15.82 23.87
CA LEU A 442 14.35 15.56 25.05
C LEU A 442 14.37 16.76 26.02
N ALA A 443 15.54 17.38 26.23
CA ALA A 443 15.70 18.55 27.07
C ALA A 443 14.74 19.70 26.70
N TYR A 444 14.44 19.88 25.41
CA TYR A 444 13.53 20.92 24.94
C TYR A 444 12.09 20.45 24.71
N LEU A 445 11.88 19.15 24.44
CA LEU A 445 10.56 18.60 24.09
C LEU A 445 9.83 17.94 25.26
N HIS A 446 10.47 17.72 26.41
CA HIS A 446 9.89 16.97 27.54
C HIS A 446 8.51 17.50 27.98
N LYS A 447 8.30 18.82 27.99
CA LYS A 447 7.00 19.44 28.31
C LYS A 447 5.94 19.18 27.23
N GLU A 448 6.35 19.09 25.97
CA GLU A 448 5.48 18.78 24.84
C GLU A 448 4.92 17.36 24.95
N LEU A 449 5.78 16.41 25.34
CA LEU A 449 5.42 14.99 25.49
C LEU A 449 4.33 14.77 26.54
N THR A 450 4.26 15.64 27.55
CA THR A 450 3.23 15.56 28.61
C THR A 450 1.91 16.25 28.28
N LYS A 451 1.80 16.93 27.12
CA LYS A 451 0.56 17.63 26.75
C LYS A 451 -0.56 16.65 26.45
N PRO A 452 -1.84 17.00 26.72
CA PRO A 452 -2.98 16.10 26.53
C PRO A 452 -3.11 15.52 25.12
N TYR A 453 -2.78 16.29 24.07
CA TYR A 453 -2.88 15.80 22.70
C TYR A 453 -1.84 14.70 22.41
N PHE A 454 -0.63 14.80 22.99
CA PHE A 454 0.44 13.84 22.79
C PHE A 454 0.14 12.56 23.56
N VAL A 455 -0.32 12.66 24.81
CA VAL A 455 -0.80 11.50 25.59
C VAL A 455 -1.91 10.76 24.84
N LYS A 456 -2.88 11.48 24.26
CA LYS A 456 -3.94 10.89 23.42
C LYS A 456 -3.40 10.21 22.16
N LEU A 457 -2.38 10.80 21.52
CA LEU A 457 -1.68 10.17 20.40
C LEU A 457 -1.02 8.85 20.83
N LYS A 458 -0.37 8.81 21.99
CA LYS A 458 0.29 7.60 22.52
C LYS A 458 -0.70 6.49 22.83
N GLN A 459 -1.84 6.81 23.46
CA GLN A 459 -2.93 5.85 23.68
C GLN A 459 -3.47 5.29 22.34
N TYR A 460 -3.67 6.16 21.34
CA TYR A 460 -4.08 5.73 20.01
C TYR A 460 -3.07 4.76 19.37
N LEU A 461 -1.77 5.08 19.45
CA LEU A 461 -0.70 4.24 18.89
C LEU A 461 -0.57 2.90 19.60
N GLN A 462 -0.74 2.85 20.93
CA GLN A 462 -0.73 1.59 21.68
C GLN A 462 -1.82 0.62 21.15
N VAL A 463 -3.03 1.14 20.88
CA VAL A 463 -4.11 0.35 20.27
C VAL A 463 -3.78 -0.05 18.83
N GLN A 464 -3.20 0.85 18.03
CA GLN A 464 -2.83 0.50 16.65
C GLN A 464 -1.77 -0.59 16.61
N MET A 465 -0.72 -0.48 17.42
CA MET A 465 0.40 -1.44 17.44
C MET A 465 0.01 -2.80 18.01
N GLY A 466 -1.00 -2.86 18.89
CA GLY A 466 -1.53 -4.13 19.40
C GLY A 466 -2.39 -4.91 18.38
N SER A 467 -2.89 -4.26 17.33
CA SER A 467 -3.86 -4.87 16.39
C SER A 467 -3.43 -4.82 14.92
N LYS A 468 -2.38 -4.06 14.59
CA LYS A 468 -1.95 -3.77 13.22
C LYS A 468 -0.44 -3.66 13.14
N THR A 469 0.09 -3.93 11.94
CA THR A 469 1.48 -3.60 11.61
C THR A 469 1.61 -2.09 11.39
N VAL A 470 2.46 -1.45 12.20
CA VAL A 470 2.77 -0.02 12.11
C VAL A 470 4.26 0.15 11.79
N PHE A 471 4.56 1.05 10.85
CA PHE A 471 5.92 1.44 10.49
C PHE A 471 6.23 2.87 10.92
N PRO A 472 7.51 3.20 11.17
CA PRO A 472 8.63 2.27 11.31
C PRO A 472 8.50 1.40 12.58
N PRO A 473 9.35 0.37 12.79
CA PRO A 473 9.42 -0.32 14.08
C PRO A 473 9.59 0.67 15.25
N PRO A 474 9.01 0.41 16.44
CA PRO A 474 8.94 1.40 17.52
C PRO A 474 10.27 2.09 17.84
N LYS A 475 11.36 1.31 17.97
CA LYS A 475 12.70 1.82 18.29
C LYS A 475 13.26 2.79 17.24
N SER A 476 12.74 2.76 16.02
CA SER A 476 13.18 3.61 14.91
C SER A 476 12.31 4.86 14.72
N ILE A 477 11.22 5.04 15.46
CA ILE A 477 10.32 6.20 15.31
C ILE A 477 11.09 7.53 15.51
N TYR A 478 12.05 7.54 16.43
CA TYR A 478 12.82 8.72 16.83
C TYR A 478 14.26 8.73 16.28
N SER A 479 14.59 7.88 15.30
CA SER A 479 15.94 7.81 14.71
C SER A 479 16.44 9.15 14.16
N TRP A 480 15.54 10.01 13.66
CA TRP A 480 15.87 11.37 13.22
C TRP A 480 16.55 12.21 14.33
N SER A 481 16.19 11.99 15.60
CA SER A 481 16.69 12.78 16.73
C SER A 481 18.11 12.38 17.14
N HIS A 482 18.44 11.09 17.03
CA HIS A 482 19.77 10.54 17.34
C HIS A 482 20.74 10.77 16.21
N LEU A 483 20.28 10.59 14.98
CA LEU A 483 21.12 10.78 13.80
C LEU A 483 21.39 12.26 13.52
N THR A 484 20.55 13.16 14.03
CA THR A 484 20.77 14.59 13.97
C THR A 484 20.45 15.22 15.33
N PRO A 485 21.40 15.23 16.28
CA PRO A 485 21.26 15.96 17.54
C PRO A 485 20.87 17.41 17.30
N LEU A 486 20.16 18.02 18.27
CA LEU A 486 19.62 19.37 18.14
C LEU A 486 20.70 20.42 17.79
N PRO A 487 21.90 20.38 18.42
CA PRO A 487 22.99 21.25 18.01
C PRO A 487 23.38 21.04 16.55
N ASP A 488 23.42 19.82 16.04
CA ASP A 488 24.05 19.53 14.74
C ASP A 488 23.20 19.86 13.52
N VAL A 489 21.98 20.37 13.70
CA VAL A 489 21.07 20.74 12.61
C VAL A 489 21.67 21.85 11.73
N LYS A 490 21.82 21.56 10.43
CA LYS A 490 22.25 22.49 9.37
C LYS A 490 21.24 22.63 8.23
N CYS A 491 20.43 21.59 8.03
CA CYS A 491 19.39 21.56 7.01
C CYS A 491 18.19 20.77 7.51
N LEU A 492 16.98 21.24 7.25
CA LEU A 492 15.72 20.54 7.50
C LEU A 492 15.10 20.09 6.18
N VAL A 493 14.79 18.80 6.05
CA VAL A 493 14.03 18.22 4.93
C VAL A 493 12.72 17.66 5.47
N LEU A 494 11.59 18.12 4.92
CA LEU A 494 10.26 17.72 5.37
C LEU A 494 9.63 16.65 4.47
N GLY A 495 9.34 15.50 5.05
CA GLY A 495 8.49 14.46 4.47
C GLY A 495 7.03 14.56 4.92
N GLN A 496 6.15 13.77 4.30
CA GLN A 496 4.73 13.72 4.65
C GLN A 496 4.48 12.65 5.71
N ASP A 497 4.65 11.38 5.34
CA ASP A 497 4.53 10.21 6.19
C ASP A 497 5.64 9.20 5.83
N PRO A 498 5.94 8.22 6.72
CA PRO A 498 6.93 7.21 6.42
C PRO A 498 6.49 6.33 5.25
N TYR A 499 7.44 5.65 4.60
CA TYR A 499 7.09 4.61 3.64
C TYR A 499 6.28 3.49 4.30
N HIS A 500 5.15 3.13 3.68
CA HIS A 500 4.15 2.25 4.29
C HIS A 500 4.29 0.78 3.91
N ASN A 501 5.38 0.35 3.26
CA ASN A 501 5.62 -1.07 3.00
C ASN A 501 6.69 -1.65 3.94
N PHE A 502 6.70 -2.97 4.05
CA PHE A 502 7.67 -3.70 4.86
C PHE A 502 9.11 -3.34 4.49
N ASN A 503 9.96 -3.27 5.51
CA ASN A 503 11.40 -3.04 5.40
C ASN A 503 11.82 -1.72 4.73
N GLN A 504 10.92 -0.72 4.67
CA GLN A 504 11.23 0.58 4.07
C GLN A 504 11.54 1.63 5.14
N ALA A 505 10.55 1.98 5.97
CA ALA A 505 10.67 3.10 6.91
C ALA A 505 11.55 2.77 8.12
N HIS A 506 12.43 3.70 8.48
CA HIS A 506 13.31 3.61 9.65
C HIS A 506 13.47 4.92 10.42
N GLY A 507 12.48 5.81 10.31
CA GLY A 507 12.46 7.06 11.07
C GLY A 507 13.05 8.28 10.38
N LEU A 508 13.55 8.14 9.15
CA LEU A 508 14.03 9.24 8.33
C LEU A 508 13.12 9.49 7.12
N ALA A 509 12.81 10.76 6.83
CA ALA A 509 12.09 11.13 5.61
C ALA A 509 12.87 10.77 4.34
N PHE A 510 12.18 10.28 3.30
CA PHE A 510 12.76 9.88 2.01
C PHE A 510 13.82 8.78 2.01
N SER A 511 14.22 8.27 3.18
CA SER A 511 15.22 7.22 3.34
C SER A 511 14.55 5.84 3.42
N VAL A 512 15.22 4.81 2.91
CA VAL A 512 14.83 3.41 3.11
C VAL A 512 16.03 2.60 3.62
N LEU A 513 15.78 1.58 4.44
CA LEU A 513 16.84 0.67 4.88
C LEU A 513 17.30 -0.24 3.77
N GLU A 514 18.57 -0.60 3.80
CA GLU A 514 19.05 -1.70 2.98
C GLU A 514 18.37 -3.01 3.42
N PRO A 515 18.00 -3.93 2.50
CA PRO A 515 18.32 -3.90 1.08
C PRO A 515 17.27 -3.31 0.14
N THR A 516 16.40 -2.46 0.67
CA THR A 516 15.27 -1.92 -0.08
C THR A 516 15.75 -1.02 -1.21
N ARG A 517 15.30 -1.33 -2.43
CA ARG A 517 15.57 -0.49 -3.60
C ARG A 517 15.04 0.94 -3.39
N PRO A 518 15.81 1.98 -3.76
CA PRO A 518 15.36 3.36 -3.69
C PRO A 518 14.00 3.59 -4.35
N PRO A 519 13.02 4.17 -3.63
CA PRO A 519 11.73 4.51 -4.20
C PRO A 519 11.85 5.57 -5.31
N PRO A 520 10.84 5.71 -6.20
CA PRO A 520 10.90 6.64 -7.33
C PRO A 520 11.19 8.10 -6.94
N SER A 521 10.66 8.57 -5.81
CA SER A 521 10.95 9.92 -5.30
C SER A 521 12.43 10.09 -4.93
N LEU A 522 13.03 9.08 -4.31
CA LEU A 522 14.46 9.11 -3.94
C LEU A 522 15.36 9.08 -5.17
N LEU A 523 15.00 8.28 -6.19
CA LEU A 523 15.71 8.30 -7.47
C LEU A 523 15.68 9.69 -8.14
N ASN A 524 14.58 10.43 -8.00
CA ASN A 524 14.51 11.80 -8.52
C ASN A 524 15.32 12.79 -7.68
N ILE A 525 15.42 12.58 -6.35
CA ILE A 525 16.36 13.31 -5.48
C ILE A 525 17.80 13.12 -5.98
N TYR A 526 18.21 11.89 -6.27
CA TYR A 526 19.54 11.61 -6.81
C TYR A 526 19.81 12.25 -8.17
N LYS A 527 18.81 12.29 -9.06
CA LYS A 527 18.94 12.99 -10.34
C LYS A 527 19.16 14.49 -10.15
N THR A 528 18.37 15.14 -9.29
CA THR A 528 18.55 16.56 -8.98
C THR A 528 19.92 16.80 -8.36
N LEU A 529 20.35 15.97 -7.40
CA LEU A 529 21.65 16.10 -6.77
C LEU A 529 22.81 15.93 -7.77
N LYS A 530 22.68 15.01 -8.74
CA LYS A 530 23.64 14.85 -9.84
C LYS A 530 23.71 16.06 -10.77
N ILE A 531 22.58 16.74 -10.98
CA ILE A 531 22.53 17.99 -11.76
C ILE A 531 23.21 19.12 -11.00
N ASP A 532 22.94 19.22 -9.69
CA ASP A 532 23.54 20.22 -8.81
C ASP A 532 25.06 20.02 -8.67
N PHE A 533 25.47 18.76 -8.52
CA PHE A 533 26.86 18.32 -8.35
C PHE A 533 27.20 17.18 -9.32
N PRO A 534 27.80 17.48 -10.48
CA PRO A 534 28.20 16.45 -11.46
C PRO A 534 29.16 15.38 -10.91
N SER A 535 29.86 15.65 -9.80
CA SER A 535 30.72 14.70 -9.09
C SER A 535 29.93 13.62 -8.33
N PHE A 536 28.66 13.87 -7.97
CA PHE A 536 27.83 12.91 -7.26
C PHE A 536 27.68 11.61 -8.06
N GLN A 537 27.80 10.46 -7.39
CA GLN A 537 27.60 9.16 -8.02
C GLN A 537 26.31 8.58 -7.45
N ILE A 538 25.38 8.30 -8.34
CA ILE A 538 24.10 7.70 -7.96
C ILE A 538 24.39 6.26 -7.54
N PRO A 539 23.97 5.81 -6.35
CA PRO A 539 24.07 4.42 -5.94
C PRO A 539 23.39 3.50 -6.97
N ASP A 540 24.17 2.62 -7.61
CA ASP A 540 23.62 1.62 -8.53
C ASP A 540 23.26 0.36 -7.73
N TYR A 541 21.96 0.14 -7.59
CA TYR A 541 21.42 -1.02 -6.88
C TYR A 541 21.96 -2.36 -7.40
N LYS A 542 22.16 -2.51 -8.71
CA LYS A 542 22.65 -3.78 -9.27
C LYS A 542 24.11 -4.04 -8.91
N GLU A 543 24.93 -3.01 -8.92
CA GLU A 543 26.35 -3.13 -8.56
C GLU A 543 26.52 -3.31 -7.05
N LEU A 544 25.78 -2.56 -6.24
CA LEU A 544 25.78 -2.70 -4.78
C LEU A 544 25.25 -4.07 -4.33
N SER A 545 24.26 -4.62 -5.03
CA SER A 545 23.77 -5.97 -4.81
C SER A 545 24.83 -7.04 -5.08
N LYS A 546 25.67 -6.89 -6.12
CA LYS A 546 26.81 -7.79 -6.36
C LYS A 546 27.87 -7.72 -5.27
N GLN A 547 27.97 -6.60 -4.57
CA GLN A 547 28.94 -6.35 -3.50
C GLN A 547 28.44 -6.77 -2.10
N GLY A 548 27.31 -7.50 -2.01
CA GLY A 548 26.74 -7.90 -0.72
C GLY A 548 26.13 -6.75 0.09
N ARG A 549 25.96 -5.59 -0.54
CA ARG A 549 25.26 -4.42 0.03
C ARG A 549 24.03 -4.10 -0.82
N PRO A 550 23.14 -5.07 -1.11
CA PRO A 550 21.96 -4.81 -1.94
C PRO A 550 21.24 -3.64 -1.31
N GLY A 551 21.08 -2.54 -2.03
CA GLY A 551 20.82 -1.28 -1.35
C GLY A 551 21.30 -0.05 -2.08
N GLY A 552 21.00 1.11 -1.55
CA GLY A 552 21.35 2.41 -2.11
C GLY A 552 20.34 3.49 -1.79
N GLY A 553 19.44 3.21 -0.83
CA GLY A 553 18.36 4.10 -0.41
C GLY A 553 18.51 4.68 1.00
N ASP A 554 19.55 4.27 1.72
CA ASP A 554 19.80 4.73 3.08
C ASP A 554 20.51 6.10 3.11
N LEU A 555 19.80 7.09 3.63
CA LEU A 555 20.25 8.47 3.80
C LEU A 555 20.79 8.77 5.22
N THR A 556 21.07 7.75 6.03
CA THR A 556 21.66 7.91 7.37
C THR A 556 22.93 8.77 7.35
N LYS A 557 23.75 8.67 6.29
CA LYS A 557 24.94 9.52 6.11
C LYS A 557 24.60 11.01 6.07
N TRP A 558 23.48 11.39 5.43
CA TRP A 558 23.04 12.79 5.40
C TRP A 558 22.56 13.26 6.77
N ALA A 559 21.79 12.42 7.47
CA ALA A 559 21.31 12.74 8.82
C ALA A 559 22.47 13.03 9.78
N LYS A 560 23.49 12.15 9.80
CA LYS A 560 24.72 12.32 10.61
C LYS A 560 25.53 13.57 10.25
N ARG A 561 25.29 14.17 9.07
CA ARG A 561 25.98 15.39 8.60
C ARG A 561 25.18 16.67 8.89
N GLY A 562 24.09 16.59 9.64
CA GLY A 562 23.27 17.72 10.05
C GLY A 562 22.01 17.92 9.23
N VAL A 563 21.57 16.93 8.44
CA VAL A 563 20.31 16.98 7.70
C VAL A 563 19.20 16.36 8.55
N LEU A 564 18.40 17.19 9.21
CA LEU A 564 17.21 16.75 9.93
C LEU A 564 16.13 16.29 8.93
N MET A 565 16.01 14.96 8.75
CA MET A 565 15.05 14.34 7.81
C MET A 565 13.76 13.95 8.52
N LEU A 566 12.80 14.88 8.62
CA LEU A 566 11.63 14.75 9.48
C LEU A 566 10.34 14.56 8.66
N ASN A 567 9.59 13.50 8.92
CA ASN A 567 8.23 13.35 8.39
C ASN A 567 7.22 14.12 9.25
N ALA A 568 6.15 14.65 8.66
CA ALA A 568 5.07 15.29 9.41
C ALA A 568 4.27 14.31 10.28
N CYS A 569 4.06 13.09 9.78
CA CYS A 569 3.61 11.94 10.57
C CYS A 569 4.82 11.03 10.82
N LEU A 570 5.07 10.61 12.07
CA LEU A 570 6.21 9.73 12.37
C LEU A 570 5.88 8.24 12.27
N THR A 571 4.61 7.88 12.10
CA THR A 571 4.18 6.49 11.93
C THR A 571 3.11 6.35 10.86
N VAL A 572 2.95 5.15 10.34
CA VAL A 572 1.95 4.77 9.33
C VAL A 572 1.56 3.31 9.49
N GLU A 573 0.32 2.96 9.18
CA GLU A 573 -0.14 1.57 9.12
C GLU A 573 0.35 0.94 7.82
N ALA A 574 0.75 -0.33 7.88
CA ALA A 574 1.20 -1.06 6.70
C ALA A 574 0.17 -0.94 5.56
N HIS A 575 0.67 -0.59 4.38
CA HIS A 575 -0.06 -0.40 3.13
C HIS A 575 -1.12 0.71 3.12
N LYS A 576 -1.16 1.57 4.13
CA LYS A 576 -2.12 2.69 4.19
C LYS A 576 -1.40 4.02 4.42
N ALA A 577 -0.96 4.63 3.32
CA ALA A 577 -0.40 5.99 3.34
C ALA A 577 -1.32 6.95 4.11
N ASN A 578 -0.74 7.82 4.93
CA ASN A 578 -1.42 8.80 5.78
C ASN A 578 -2.45 8.23 6.78
N SER A 579 -2.40 6.93 7.12
CA SER A 579 -3.37 6.33 8.05
C SER A 579 -3.38 6.98 9.44
N HIS A 580 -2.26 7.55 9.87
CA HIS A 580 -2.10 8.21 11.18
C HIS A 580 -2.13 9.75 11.08
N ALA A 581 -2.56 10.30 9.94
CA ALA A 581 -2.75 11.74 9.79
C ALA A 581 -3.84 12.26 10.75
N ASN A 582 -3.67 13.49 11.22
CA ASN A 582 -4.54 14.19 12.17
C ASN A 582 -4.70 13.46 13.51
N ARG A 583 -3.73 12.64 13.91
CA ARG A 583 -3.73 11.95 15.21
C ARG A 583 -2.86 12.63 16.27
N GLY A 584 -2.11 13.66 15.89
CA GLY A 584 -1.28 14.47 16.80
C GLY A 584 0.19 14.56 16.40
N TRP A 585 0.66 13.72 15.46
CA TRP A 585 2.05 13.77 15.00
C TRP A 585 2.42 15.10 14.35
N GLU A 586 1.50 15.69 13.59
CA GLU A 586 1.74 16.95 12.90
C GLU A 586 1.97 18.09 13.89
N GLN A 587 1.25 18.10 15.01
CA GLN A 587 1.43 19.08 16.07
C GLN A 587 2.78 18.88 16.77
N PHE A 588 3.14 17.63 17.08
CA PHE A 588 4.42 17.31 17.70
C PHE A 588 5.60 17.70 16.79
N THR A 589 5.55 17.33 15.51
CA THR A 589 6.62 17.63 14.55
C THR A 589 6.71 19.12 14.22
N GLU A 590 5.61 19.87 14.32
CA GLU A 590 5.66 21.34 14.30
C GLU A 590 6.41 21.91 15.51
N GLU A 591 6.25 21.32 16.70
CA GLU A 591 7.03 21.74 17.87
C GLU A 591 8.51 21.38 17.73
N VAL A 592 8.84 20.23 17.15
CA VAL A 592 10.23 19.87 16.81
C VAL A 592 10.87 20.95 15.93
N ILE A 593 10.16 21.41 14.90
CA ILE A 593 10.65 22.50 14.01
C ILE A 593 10.78 23.80 14.78
N ARG A 594 9.81 24.14 15.65
CA ARG A 594 9.85 25.34 16.48
C ARG A 594 11.06 25.34 17.42
N VAL A 595 11.32 24.22 18.09
CA VAL A 595 12.49 24.01 18.96
C VAL A 595 13.78 24.20 18.17
N ALA A 596 13.91 23.59 16.99
CA ALA A 596 15.08 23.74 16.14
C ALA A 596 15.35 25.21 15.76
N ILE A 597 14.31 25.93 15.33
CA ILE A 597 14.40 27.36 14.97
C ILE A 597 14.79 28.19 16.19
N ASN A 598 14.12 28.00 17.33
CA ASN A 598 14.39 28.77 18.55
C ASN A 598 15.78 28.50 19.11
N TYR A 599 16.24 27.26 19.07
CA TYR A 599 17.59 26.88 19.47
C TYR A 599 18.64 27.56 18.60
N ALA A 600 18.49 27.48 17.27
CA ALA A 600 19.37 28.16 16.32
C ALA A 600 19.42 29.68 16.54
N LYS A 601 18.30 30.28 16.98
CA LYS A 601 18.24 31.70 17.34
C LYS A 601 19.00 32.04 18.62
N LYS A 602 18.80 31.28 19.69
CA LYS A 602 19.32 31.59 21.03
C LYS A 602 20.83 31.32 21.14
N ASP A 603 21.26 30.16 20.69
CA ASP A 603 22.57 29.63 21.05
C ASP A 603 23.63 29.91 19.97
N ARG A 604 23.25 29.77 18.69
CA ARG A 604 24.24 29.87 17.60
C ARG A 604 24.36 31.24 16.97
N ALA A 605 23.33 32.08 17.08
CA ALA A 605 23.13 33.23 16.20
C ALA A 605 23.32 32.89 14.69
N LYS A 606 23.14 31.61 14.33
CA LYS A 606 23.34 31.05 12.98
C LYS A 606 22.13 30.18 12.70
N GLY A 607 21.36 30.52 11.66
CA GLY A 607 20.21 29.73 11.27
C GLY A 607 20.60 28.52 10.43
N PHE A 608 19.63 27.94 9.74
CA PHE A 608 19.83 26.76 8.91
C PHE A 608 18.93 26.80 7.67
N VAL A 609 19.17 25.88 6.74
CA VAL A 609 18.40 25.79 5.48
C VAL A 609 17.17 24.92 5.66
N ILE A 610 16.02 25.33 5.13
CA ILE A 610 14.76 24.57 5.15
C ILE A 610 14.37 24.22 3.72
N MET A 611 14.35 22.92 3.41
CA MET A 611 13.94 22.37 2.12
C MET A 611 12.45 22.03 2.13
N ALA A 612 11.64 22.90 1.52
CA ALA A 612 10.19 22.78 1.44
C ALA A 612 9.74 22.22 0.07
N TRP A 613 9.78 20.89 -0.06
CA TRP A 613 9.45 20.18 -1.30
C TRP A 613 7.94 19.88 -1.39
N GLY A 614 7.27 20.52 -2.34
CA GLY A 614 5.84 20.38 -2.58
C GLY A 614 4.96 21.24 -1.66
N SER A 615 3.69 21.39 -2.06
CA SER A 615 2.74 22.24 -1.35
C SER A 615 2.52 21.88 0.12
N PRO A 616 2.47 20.60 0.54
CA PRO A 616 2.31 20.26 1.96
C PRO A 616 3.45 20.81 2.84
N ALA A 617 4.71 20.59 2.43
CA ALA A 617 5.87 21.09 3.17
C ALA A 617 5.91 22.63 3.18
N GLN A 618 5.61 23.28 2.04
CA GLN A 618 5.58 24.74 1.95
C GLN A 618 4.51 25.37 2.86
N LYS A 619 3.31 24.78 2.93
CA LYS A 619 2.25 25.23 3.85
C LYS A 619 2.68 25.10 5.30
N ARG A 620 3.31 23.99 5.67
CA ARG A 620 3.82 23.78 7.03
C ARG A 620 4.88 24.82 7.40
N VAL A 621 5.85 25.08 6.51
CA VAL A 621 6.89 26.09 6.75
C VAL A 621 6.30 27.50 6.88
N ALA A 622 5.20 27.81 6.18
CA ALA A 622 4.54 29.10 6.30
C ALA A 622 4.03 29.41 7.72
N ASN A 623 3.71 28.39 8.52
CA ASN A 623 3.30 28.55 9.93
C ASN A 623 4.40 29.16 10.81
N PHE A 624 5.66 29.11 10.36
CA PHE A 624 6.82 29.63 11.09
C PHE A 624 7.33 30.96 10.51
N GLY A 625 6.60 31.59 9.59
CA GLY A 625 7.08 32.79 8.87
C GLY A 625 7.53 33.92 9.81
N THR A 626 6.84 34.14 10.92
CA THR A 626 7.24 35.15 11.92
C THR A 626 8.55 34.82 12.62
N LEU A 627 8.84 33.52 12.87
CA LEU A 627 10.09 33.08 13.48
C LEU A 627 11.26 33.12 12.48
N LEU A 628 10.98 32.79 11.21
CA LEU A 628 11.97 32.71 10.14
C LEU A 628 12.38 34.08 9.59
N ASN A 629 11.52 35.10 9.71
CA ASN A 629 11.78 36.46 9.24
C ASN A 629 12.55 37.34 10.27
N SER A 630 13.26 36.74 11.24
CA SER A 630 14.02 37.47 12.25
C SER A 630 15.29 38.08 11.62
N PRO A 631 15.53 39.41 11.72
CA PRO A 631 16.72 40.03 11.12
C PRO A 631 18.03 39.61 11.80
N GLU A 632 17.96 39.12 13.04
CA GLU A 632 19.12 38.73 13.85
C GLU A 632 19.76 37.41 13.41
N VAL A 633 18.97 36.48 12.88
CA VAL A 633 19.45 35.12 12.54
C VAL A 633 18.89 34.72 11.18
N PRO A 634 19.75 34.53 10.17
CA PRO A 634 19.30 34.28 8.81
C PRO A 634 18.84 32.82 8.67
N PHE A 635 17.65 32.60 8.13
CA PHE A 635 17.16 31.29 7.69
C PHE A 635 16.90 31.32 6.18
N LEU A 636 17.21 30.23 5.47
CA LEU A 636 16.92 30.11 4.04
C LEU A 636 15.83 29.06 3.80
N VAL A 637 14.70 29.49 3.23
CA VAL A 637 13.63 28.56 2.82
C VAL A 637 13.71 28.31 1.31
N LEU A 638 14.12 27.10 0.93
CA LEU A 638 14.17 26.64 -0.46
C LEU A 638 12.88 25.92 -0.84
N LYS A 639 12.05 26.58 -1.65
CA LYS A 639 10.76 26.05 -2.11
C LYS A 639 10.88 25.47 -3.52
N THR A 640 10.39 24.26 -3.71
CA THR A 640 10.26 23.62 -5.04
C THR A 640 9.08 22.64 -5.06
N VAL A 641 8.75 22.08 -6.23
CA VAL A 641 7.75 21.00 -6.35
C VAL A 641 8.24 19.72 -5.67
N HIS A 642 7.35 18.75 -5.44
CA HIS A 642 7.73 17.50 -4.76
C HIS A 642 8.56 16.58 -5.71
N PRO A 643 9.52 15.77 -5.19
CA PRO A 643 10.32 14.83 -6.01
C PRO A 643 9.54 13.62 -6.56
N SER A 644 8.25 13.50 -6.28
CA SER A 644 7.40 12.41 -6.82
C SER A 644 7.43 12.40 -8.36
N PRO A 645 7.36 11.23 -9.02
CA PRO A 645 7.23 11.13 -10.48
C PRO A 645 6.13 12.01 -11.08
N LEU A 646 5.06 12.28 -10.33
CA LEU A 646 3.94 13.12 -10.77
C LEU A 646 4.29 14.62 -10.86
N SER A 647 5.41 15.05 -10.27
CA SER A 647 5.76 16.47 -10.15
C SER A 647 7.20 16.81 -10.43
N ALA A 648 8.14 15.86 -10.37
CA ALA A 648 9.57 16.16 -10.46
C ALA A 648 9.96 16.90 -11.76
N SER A 649 9.38 16.51 -12.89
CA SER A 649 9.61 17.17 -14.19
C SER A 649 9.05 18.59 -14.30
N ARG A 650 8.21 19.02 -13.34
CA ARG A 650 7.63 20.38 -13.30
C ARG A 650 8.53 21.41 -12.61
N GLY A 651 9.80 21.08 -12.37
CA GLY A 651 10.80 22.02 -11.85
C GLY A 651 11.63 21.52 -10.66
N PHE A 652 11.50 20.27 -10.22
CA PHE A 652 12.36 19.74 -9.14
C PHE A 652 13.81 19.58 -9.62
N PHE A 653 14.00 19.07 -10.84
CA PHE A 653 15.33 18.85 -11.42
C PHE A 653 16.12 20.14 -11.66
N ASP A 654 15.43 21.24 -11.97
CA ASP A 654 16.07 22.54 -12.27
C ASP A 654 16.25 23.43 -11.03
N SER A 655 15.85 22.93 -9.85
CA SER A 655 15.67 23.77 -8.66
C SER A 655 16.98 24.23 -8.01
N LYS A 656 18.09 23.49 -8.24
CA LYS A 656 19.40 23.72 -7.64
C LYS A 656 19.41 23.75 -6.11
N VAL A 657 18.52 22.99 -5.48
CA VAL A 657 18.26 23.08 -4.04
C VAL A 657 19.44 22.63 -3.18
N PHE A 658 20.21 21.63 -3.60
CA PHE A 658 21.35 21.14 -2.83
C PHE A 658 22.54 22.09 -2.96
N LYS A 659 22.77 22.60 -4.18
CA LYS A 659 23.79 23.62 -4.44
C LYS A 659 23.52 24.90 -3.64
N LYS A 660 22.31 25.45 -3.74
CA LYS A 660 21.91 26.65 -2.97
C LYS A 660 22.00 26.45 -1.46
N CYS A 661 21.74 25.24 -0.97
CA CYS A 661 21.91 24.90 0.43
C CYS A 661 23.38 25.05 0.86
N ASN A 662 24.31 24.44 0.14
CA ASN A 662 25.74 24.53 0.49
C ASN A 662 26.34 25.92 0.27
N GLU A 663 25.90 26.64 -0.76
CA GLU A 663 26.27 28.05 -0.98
C GLU A 663 25.87 28.91 0.22
N TRP A 664 24.62 28.81 0.66
CA TRP A 664 24.12 29.56 1.81
C TRP A 664 24.83 29.19 3.12
N LEU A 665 25.08 27.90 3.35
CA LEU A 665 25.84 27.45 4.53
C LEU A 665 27.24 28.09 4.54
N SER A 666 27.93 28.07 3.39
CA SER A 666 29.27 28.66 3.25
C SER A 666 29.25 30.17 3.49
N GLU A 667 28.30 30.89 2.91
CA GLU A 667 28.11 32.34 3.08
C GLU A 667 27.86 32.73 4.55
N ASN A 668 27.25 31.83 5.33
CA ASN A 668 26.95 32.04 6.75
C ASN A 668 27.98 31.38 7.69
N SER A 669 29.19 31.07 7.19
CA SER A 669 30.27 30.47 7.98
C SER A 669 29.87 29.17 8.70
N LEU A 670 29.07 28.36 8.02
CA LEU A 670 28.71 27.00 8.39
C LEU A 670 29.36 26.03 7.40
N ASN A 671 29.81 24.89 7.91
CA ASN A 671 30.41 23.86 7.06
C ASN A 671 29.37 23.31 6.07
N PRO A 672 29.68 23.24 4.76
CA PRO A 672 28.82 22.62 3.75
C PRO A 672 28.46 21.18 4.12
N ILE A 673 27.33 20.72 3.61
CA ILE A 673 26.91 19.33 3.78
C ILE A 673 27.56 18.50 2.67
N ASP A 674 28.22 17.41 3.05
CA ASP A 674 28.63 16.38 2.12
C ASP A 674 27.40 15.54 1.75
N TRP A 675 26.98 15.57 0.48
CA TRP A 675 25.83 14.84 -0.03
C TRP A 675 26.18 13.46 -0.58
N GLY A 676 27.44 13.05 -0.52
CA GLY A 676 27.90 11.75 -1.01
C GLY A 676 27.37 10.57 -0.19
N LEU A 677 26.93 9.50 -0.86
CA LEU A 677 26.40 8.30 -0.21
C LEU A 677 27.33 7.09 -0.31
N LEU A 678 28.18 7.04 -1.33
CA LEU A 678 29.15 5.97 -1.54
C LEU A 678 30.44 6.26 -0.77
N ASP A 679 31.13 5.21 -0.35
CA ASP A 679 32.42 5.35 0.32
C ASP A 679 33.45 5.92 -0.68
N GLY A 680 34.22 6.93 -0.23
CA GLY A 680 35.18 7.64 -1.08
C GLY A 680 34.59 8.68 -2.04
N ASN A 681 33.25 8.84 -2.10
CA ASN A 681 32.61 9.89 -2.90
C ASN A 681 32.11 11.02 -1.98
N SER A 682 32.93 12.05 -1.78
CA SER A 682 32.55 13.26 -1.06
C SER A 682 32.04 14.33 -2.02
N VAL A 683 30.89 14.92 -1.71
CA VAL A 683 30.15 15.86 -2.57
C VAL A 683 29.75 17.09 -1.77
N THR A 684 30.64 18.06 -1.71
CA THR A 684 30.46 19.33 -0.97
C THR A 684 30.39 20.56 -1.89
N GLN A 685 30.99 20.50 -3.10
CA GLN A 685 31.08 21.59 -4.07
C GLN A 685 30.78 21.14 -5.50
#